data_AF-A0A7H9I0M2-F1
#
_entry.id   AF-A0A7H9I0M2-F1
#
_cell.length_a   1.000
_cell.length_b   1.000
_cell.length_c   1.000
_cell.angle_alpha   90.00
_cell.angle_beta   90.00
_cell.angle_gamma   90.00
#
_symmetry.space_group_name_H-M   'P 1'
#
loop_
_entity.id
_entity.type
_entity.pdbx_description
1 polymer ?
#
loop_
_entity_poly.entity_id
_entity_poly.type
_entity_poly.pdbx_seq_one_letter_code
_entity_poly.pdbx_strand_id
1 'polypeptide(L)'
;MRFPSELIDLIVSQGLDSCRTSIAWCKISGHYKDLITKRLGLVVLDDGTKESDETRSFLDYQVLMVKENSLHFETDHPEYEKLKQFIVKFSSLLVVIHSGRSYNDVLASILNDIARFSTSGTSLCIVYSNSLNFLSKLYFRELSLYQDKIRLCELHVLGNGEASVDEVCDLNTLFERTYLYNLKSIYSLDVQSSQHQLISQDLLTIKQLNFVAYDEASSGFFSQCPNLKVIESMKYPIKYQDTLYRLPHCDSITLTHYVNGCHYPPLDGSRVNKELTLIPSLRSEDPEFHGLYFPRLKLLKLKLSDAVSHLVRFHNCNFSSLNEFACGSCTVPWDDMVTAGWSSGELAVTLTSDEQLQWLTSSPPGIDKLRILNPQTRFMEFPASGIFETSKLNFNTISLELNIVWQCYLLQKLILPHLEPSQCLMIVFDENSLLESLTLKRGKELNLEFEDDYIVFKVPPLRHFQLIEISPRSVIAKHSGMSSSSPIDTASTSPHAKINNLYFDADATREMCYAVSPSEFRRNSLAGLTNESARRQSAIIFPNGSRTRRASSISSSNFDPVVPTTNDNPFDGDNVVFEFSKSSPVVFTTNLDALKSSLFSWKNLESNRIPFLRVLVQDQDVLNQISDLNSIIPILAPRIIEVLKFPYDIRLPMMVIDKFQVVVDLTDLGFVVTSEQRLKFSTEMQAYLEYKGYKTPVLTDQSKTSLMVSILLCFDEIDYDVEESF
;
A
#
# COMPACT_ATOMS: atom_id res chain seq x y z
N MET A 1 19.99 23.28 51.41
CA MET A 1 19.96 21.88 51.90
C MET A 1 20.62 21.01 50.84
N ARG A 2 21.57 20.13 51.20
CA ARG A 2 22.12 19.12 50.28
C ARG A 2 21.27 17.85 50.45
N PHE A 3 20.84 17.22 49.37
CA PHE A 3 20.19 15.92 49.42
C PHE A 3 21.19 14.88 50.00
N PRO A 4 20.75 13.91 50.82
CA PRO A 4 21.62 12.87 51.34
C PRO A 4 22.22 12.05 50.19
N SER A 5 23.55 11.90 50.17
CA SER A 5 24.27 11.14 49.15
C SER A 5 23.80 9.70 49.05
N GLU A 6 23.42 9.11 50.18
CA GLU A 6 22.98 7.72 50.30
C GLU A 6 21.65 7.48 49.59
N LEU A 7 20.74 8.47 49.62
CA LEU A 7 19.47 8.40 48.90
C LEU A 7 19.69 8.55 47.40
N ILE A 8 20.61 9.42 46.97
CA ILE A 8 20.94 9.56 45.55
C ILE A 8 21.61 8.29 45.03
N ASP A 9 22.56 7.71 45.78
CA ASP A 9 23.21 6.44 45.42
C ASP A 9 22.20 5.30 45.29
N LEU A 10 21.16 5.28 46.15
CA LEU A 10 20.06 4.33 46.05
C LEU A 10 19.23 4.57 44.77
N ILE A 11 18.86 5.82 44.47
CA ILE A 11 18.12 6.19 43.25
C ILE A 11 18.91 5.80 41.99
N VAL A 12 20.20 6.11 41.93
CA VAL A 12 21.09 5.76 40.82
C VAL A 12 21.18 4.24 40.67
N SER A 13 21.30 3.51 41.78
CA SER A 13 21.36 2.05 41.77
C SER A 13 20.06 1.39 41.33
N GLN A 14 18.91 2.01 41.60
CA GLN A 14 17.59 1.52 41.18
C GLN A 14 17.26 1.92 39.73
N GLY A 15 17.82 3.04 39.23
CA GLY A 15 17.61 3.55 37.87
C GLY A 15 18.42 2.86 36.77
N LEU A 16 19.02 1.69 37.05
CA LEU A 16 19.74 0.86 36.08
C LEU A 16 18.81 0.04 35.16
N ASP A 17 17.50 0.28 35.24
CA ASP A 17 16.47 -0.25 34.36
C ASP A 17 16.26 0.61 33.10
N SER A 18 17.08 1.66 32.91
CA SER A 18 17.07 2.50 31.73
C SER A 18 18.46 2.87 31.24
N CYS A 19 18.71 2.66 29.95
CA CYS A 19 19.96 3.02 29.29
C CYS A 19 20.19 4.54 29.32
N ARG A 20 19.16 5.32 28.97
CA ARG A 20 19.22 6.79 28.96
C ARG A 20 19.46 7.38 30.34
N THR A 21 18.78 6.86 31.37
CA THR A 21 18.97 7.28 32.76
C THR A 21 20.39 6.98 33.25
N SER A 22 20.90 5.79 32.93
CA SER A 22 22.27 5.39 33.28
C SER A 22 23.31 6.33 32.65
N ILE A 23 23.16 6.67 31.36
CA ILE A 23 24.03 7.62 30.67
C ILE A 23 23.96 9.01 31.32
N ALA A 24 22.75 9.49 31.63
CA ALA A 24 22.55 10.80 32.25
C ALA A 24 23.28 10.90 33.60
N TRP A 25 23.15 9.89 34.47
CA TRP A 25 23.86 9.86 35.76
C TRP A 25 25.38 9.83 35.62
N CYS A 26 25.91 9.05 34.66
CA CYS A 26 27.34 9.01 34.36
C CYS A 26 27.88 10.38 33.91
N LYS A 27 27.06 11.19 33.22
CA LYS A 27 27.46 12.54 32.76
C LYS A 27 27.46 13.58 33.89
N ILE A 28 26.76 13.33 34.99
CA ILE A 28 26.68 14.27 36.12
C ILE A 28 27.96 14.24 36.98
N SER A 29 28.50 13.05 37.28
CA SER A 29 29.65 12.90 38.19
C SER A 29 30.39 11.58 38.01
N GLY A 30 31.70 11.59 38.21
CA GLY A 30 32.54 10.38 38.22
C GLY A 30 32.15 9.37 39.30
N HIS A 31 31.67 9.82 40.47
CA HIS A 31 31.20 8.93 41.54
C HIS A 31 30.03 8.05 41.07
N TYR A 32 29.05 8.63 40.36
CA TYR A 32 27.92 7.87 39.83
C TYR A 32 28.33 6.96 38.68
N LYS A 33 29.29 7.37 37.86
CA LYS A 33 29.89 6.50 36.83
C LYS A 33 30.51 5.25 37.46
N ASP A 34 31.28 5.41 38.53
CA ASP A 34 31.89 4.28 39.24
C ASP A 34 30.83 3.37 39.88
N LEU A 35 29.75 3.94 40.42
CA LEU A 35 28.63 3.18 40.98
C LEU A 35 27.89 2.36 39.91
N ILE A 36 27.60 2.97 38.76
CA ILE A 36 26.89 2.35 37.64
C ILE A 36 27.72 1.23 37.03
N THR A 37 28.99 1.49 36.72
CA THR A 37 29.91 0.52 36.10
C THR A 37 30.20 -0.71 36.97
N LYS A 38 30.10 -0.59 38.31
CA LYS A 38 30.18 -1.74 39.23
C LYS A 38 28.95 -2.65 39.19
N ARG A 39 27.79 -2.17 38.75
CA ARG A 39 26.51 -2.88 38.83
C ARG A 39 25.93 -3.25 37.46
N LEU A 40 26.28 -2.50 36.42
CA LEU A 40 25.83 -2.68 35.05
C LEU A 40 26.91 -3.37 34.21
N GLY A 41 26.61 -4.57 33.69
CA GLY A 41 27.42 -5.26 32.70
C GLY A 41 26.98 -4.92 31.28
N LEU A 42 27.92 -4.64 30.39
CA LEU A 42 27.68 -4.38 28.97
C LEU A 42 28.14 -5.58 28.13
N VAL A 43 27.25 -6.12 27.31
CA VAL A 43 27.56 -7.18 26.34
C VAL A 43 27.37 -6.61 24.94
N VAL A 44 28.44 -6.53 24.16
CA VAL A 44 28.41 -6.06 22.76
C VAL A 44 28.48 -7.27 21.84
N LEU A 45 27.43 -7.49 21.07
CA LEU A 45 27.24 -8.59 20.13
C LEU A 45 27.39 -8.09 18.71
N ASP A 46 28.39 -8.60 17.99
CA ASP A 46 28.58 -8.36 16.56
C ASP A 46 28.08 -9.60 15.78
N ASP A 47 27.04 -9.41 14.96
CA ASP A 47 26.36 -10.42 14.15
C ASP A 47 26.53 -10.15 12.64
N GLY A 48 27.57 -10.73 12.05
CA GLY A 48 27.92 -10.55 10.63
C GLY A 48 29.07 -9.58 10.37
N THR A 49 29.24 -9.17 9.11
CA THR A 49 30.37 -8.32 8.69
C THR A 49 30.22 -6.87 9.18
N LYS A 50 31.32 -6.31 9.66
CA LYS A 50 31.46 -4.93 10.17
C LYS A 50 31.33 -3.92 9.03
N GLU A 51 30.12 -3.58 8.61
CA GLU A 51 29.89 -2.41 7.76
C GLU A 51 28.99 -1.36 8.43
N SER A 52 29.49 -0.12 8.38
CA SER A 52 29.01 1.16 8.93
C SER A 52 29.21 1.42 10.43
N ASP A 53 30.20 2.29 10.73
CA ASP A 53 30.42 2.92 12.03
C ASP A 53 29.34 3.96 12.40
N GLU A 54 28.47 4.36 11.45
CA GLU A 54 27.56 5.49 11.62
C GLU A 54 26.45 5.25 12.67
N THR A 55 25.94 4.02 12.75
CA THR A 55 24.88 3.64 13.72
C THR A 55 25.36 3.56 15.17
N ARG A 56 26.68 3.41 15.39
CA ARG A 56 27.28 3.28 16.75
C ARG A 56 27.16 4.54 17.60
N SER A 57 26.81 5.69 17.01
CA SER A 57 26.77 6.99 17.69
C SER A 57 25.42 7.38 18.30
N PHE A 58 24.31 6.68 18.00
CA PHE A 58 22.97 7.22 18.25
C PHE A 58 22.59 7.34 19.74
N LEU A 59 23.08 6.45 20.61
CA LEU A 59 22.71 6.42 22.04
C LEU A 59 23.86 6.72 23.01
N ASP A 60 25.08 7.01 22.53
CA ASP A 60 26.25 7.34 23.37
C ASP A 60 26.49 6.36 24.55
N TYR A 61 26.12 5.08 24.37
CA TYR A 61 26.24 4.05 25.40
C TYR A 61 27.72 3.75 25.74
N GLN A 62 28.65 4.15 24.87
CA GLN A 62 30.09 4.00 25.06
C GLN A 62 30.59 4.69 26.34
N VAL A 63 29.90 5.73 26.82
CA VAL A 63 30.21 6.38 28.12
C VAL A 63 30.13 5.40 29.30
N LEU A 64 29.33 4.34 29.18
CA LEU A 64 29.14 3.30 30.19
C LEU A 64 30.19 2.17 30.10
N MET A 65 30.99 2.13 29.03
CA MET A 65 31.96 1.07 28.80
C MET A 65 33.27 1.32 29.55
N VAL A 66 33.63 0.37 30.40
CA VAL A 66 34.95 0.22 31.02
C VAL A 66 35.38 -1.24 30.84
N LYS A 67 36.69 -1.51 30.87
CA LYS A 67 37.26 -2.83 30.60
C LYS A 67 36.71 -3.91 31.54
N GLU A 68 36.39 -3.55 32.77
CA GLU A 68 35.92 -4.47 33.81
C GLU A 68 34.44 -4.83 33.68
N ASN A 69 33.63 -3.96 33.06
CA ASN A 69 32.18 -4.13 32.94
C ASN A 69 31.70 -4.31 31.50
N SER A 70 32.60 -4.57 30.54
CA SER A 70 32.26 -4.75 29.13
C SER A 70 32.79 -6.08 28.59
N LEU A 71 31.97 -6.77 27.82
CA LEU A 71 32.32 -8.00 27.10
C LEU A 71 31.94 -7.85 25.62
N HIS A 72 32.91 -8.05 24.72
CA HIS A 72 32.67 -8.13 23.28
C HIS A 72 32.55 -9.59 22.85
N PHE A 73 31.59 -9.89 22.00
CA PHE A 73 31.22 -11.25 21.65
C PHE A 73 30.77 -11.31 20.19
N GLU A 74 31.44 -12.12 19.37
CA GLU A 74 31.14 -12.27 17.94
C GLU A 74 30.32 -13.55 17.73
N THR A 75 29.20 -13.47 17.01
CA THR A 75 28.31 -14.64 16.82
C THR A 75 28.95 -15.75 16.00
N ASP A 76 29.94 -15.43 15.17
CA ASP A 76 30.63 -16.40 14.31
C ASP A 76 31.59 -17.30 15.12
N HIS A 77 32.03 -16.85 16.30
CA HIS A 77 32.93 -17.56 17.19
C HIS A 77 32.46 -17.47 18.66
N PRO A 78 31.35 -18.12 19.03
CA PRO A 78 30.72 -17.92 20.33
C PRO A 78 31.50 -18.58 21.47
N GLU A 79 31.89 -17.79 22.48
CA GLU A 79 32.59 -18.23 23.70
C GLU A 79 31.65 -18.33 24.93
N TYR A 80 30.66 -19.22 24.88
CA TYR A 80 29.57 -19.31 25.87
C TYR A 80 29.99 -19.32 27.35
N GLU A 81 31.08 -19.99 27.71
CA GLU A 81 31.54 -20.03 29.10
C GLU A 81 32.02 -18.67 29.60
N LYS A 82 32.65 -17.85 28.74
CA LYS A 82 33.05 -16.48 29.11
C LYS A 82 31.83 -15.59 29.31
N LEU A 83 30.82 -15.72 28.44
CA LEU A 83 29.55 -15.02 28.55
C LEU A 83 28.86 -15.33 29.89
N LYS A 84 28.73 -16.61 30.22
CA LYS A 84 28.14 -17.06 31.49
C LYS A 84 28.88 -16.51 32.70
N GLN A 85 30.21 -16.59 32.73
CA GLN A 85 31.02 -16.06 33.84
C GLN A 85 30.91 -14.54 33.98
N PHE A 86 30.67 -13.83 32.90
CA PHE A 86 30.47 -12.38 32.91
C PHE A 86 29.09 -12.01 33.48
N ILE A 87 28.03 -12.63 32.97
CA ILE A 87 26.64 -12.30 33.29
C ILE A 87 26.31 -12.42 34.78
N VAL A 88 26.80 -13.47 35.43
CA VAL A 88 26.51 -13.74 36.85
C VAL A 88 27.08 -12.68 37.81
N LYS A 89 27.94 -11.77 37.33
CA LYS A 89 28.58 -10.72 38.15
C LYS A 89 27.71 -9.47 38.33
N PHE A 90 26.70 -9.27 37.49
CA PHE A 90 25.98 -8.00 37.39
C PHE A 90 24.48 -8.18 37.69
N SER A 91 23.89 -7.19 38.37
CA SER A 91 22.45 -7.14 38.66
C SER A 91 21.64 -6.49 37.52
N SER A 92 22.32 -5.82 36.60
CA SER A 92 21.73 -5.16 35.44
C SER A 92 22.62 -5.39 34.23
N LEU A 93 22.00 -5.61 33.08
CA LEU A 93 22.68 -5.90 31.82
C LEU A 93 22.18 -4.97 30.71
N LEU A 94 23.11 -4.40 29.97
CA LEU A 94 22.87 -3.72 28.71
C LEU A 94 23.49 -4.55 27.59
N VAL A 95 22.64 -5.07 26.70
CA VAL A 95 23.06 -5.86 25.55
C VAL A 95 22.96 -4.99 24.30
N VAL A 96 24.07 -4.76 23.62
CA VAL A 96 24.12 -4.01 22.38
C VAL A 96 24.37 -4.97 21.24
N ILE A 97 23.47 -5.02 20.27
CA ILE A 97 23.50 -5.92 19.12
C ILE A 97 23.70 -5.09 17.87
N HIS A 98 24.74 -5.40 17.12
CA HIS A 98 24.98 -4.90 15.78
C HIS A 98 24.82 -6.06 14.81
N SER A 99 23.74 -6.07 14.01
CA SER A 99 23.49 -7.12 13.04
C SER A 99 23.52 -6.59 11.62
N GLY A 100 24.27 -7.29 10.75
CA GLY A 100 24.21 -7.14 9.29
C GLY A 100 23.41 -8.26 8.62
N ARG A 101 22.74 -9.11 9.40
CA ARG A 101 22.00 -10.29 8.90
C ARG A 101 20.50 -10.09 9.14
N SER A 102 19.67 -10.75 8.33
CA SER A 102 18.23 -10.77 8.58
C SER A 102 17.92 -11.60 9.82
N TYR A 103 18.42 -12.83 9.92
CA TYR A 103 18.21 -13.67 11.11
C TYR A 103 19.40 -14.58 11.38
N ASN A 104 19.71 -14.81 12.67
CA ASN A 104 20.79 -15.69 13.11
C ASN A 104 20.36 -16.49 14.35
N ASP A 105 20.26 -17.82 14.21
CA ASP A 105 19.94 -18.73 15.32
C ASP A 105 20.95 -18.66 16.48
N VAL A 106 22.23 -18.41 16.18
CA VAL A 106 23.27 -18.27 17.21
C VAL A 106 23.01 -17.04 18.07
N LEU A 107 22.63 -15.91 17.46
CA LEU A 107 22.26 -14.71 18.20
C LEU A 107 21.03 -14.95 19.09
N ALA A 108 20.02 -15.67 18.59
CA ALA A 108 18.86 -16.06 19.40
C ALA A 108 19.26 -16.94 20.60
N SER A 109 20.14 -17.93 20.38
CA SER A 109 20.67 -18.79 21.45
C SER A 109 21.49 -18.00 22.48
N ILE A 110 22.29 -17.02 22.05
CA ILE A 110 23.06 -16.17 22.95
C ILE A 110 22.12 -15.31 23.82
N LEU A 111 21.07 -14.73 23.25
CA LEU A 111 20.06 -13.99 24.00
C LEU A 111 19.37 -14.87 25.04
N ASN A 112 19.03 -16.11 24.68
CA ASN A 112 18.49 -17.09 25.61
C ASN A 112 19.48 -17.39 26.75
N ASP A 113 20.74 -17.68 26.44
CA ASP A 113 21.76 -17.93 27.46
C ASP A 113 21.96 -16.73 28.39
N ILE A 114 21.82 -15.50 27.87
CA ILE A 114 21.86 -14.29 28.68
C ILE A 114 20.75 -14.32 29.74
N ALA A 115 19.51 -14.61 29.33
CA ALA A 115 18.39 -14.73 30.26
C ALA A 115 18.55 -15.90 31.24
N ARG A 116 18.98 -17.06 30.75
CA ARG A 116 19.10 -18.29 31.52
C ARG A 116 20.14 -18.18 32.65
N PHE A 117 21.28 -17.55 32.38
CA PHE A 117 22.38 -17.41 33.33
C PHE A 117 22.30 -16.16 34.21
N SER A 118 21.36 -15.27 33.93
CA SER A 118 21.11 -14.10 34.78
C SER A 118 20.66 -14.50 36.19
N THR A 119 21.02 -13.66 37.16
CA THR A 119 20.54 -13.80 38.55
C THR A 119 19.08 -13.36 38.65
N SER A 120 18.33 -13.83 39.66
CA SER A 120 16.92 -13.48 39.79
C SER A 120 16.73 -11.97 40.04
N GLY A 121 15.82 -11.36 39.30
CA GLY A 121 15.57 -9.92 39.30
C GLY A 121 16.52 -9.11 38.43
N THR A 122 17.36 -9.73 37.59
CA THR A 122 18.30 -9.00 36.72
C THR A 122 17.53 -8.12 35.74
N SER A 123 17.85 -6.83 35.69
CA SER A 123 17.23 -5.89 34.73
C SER A 123 17.96 -5.97 33.39
N LEU A 124 17.22 -6.18 32.30
CA LEU A 124 17.77 -6.32 30.95
C LEU A 124 17.30 -5.19 30.05
N CYS A 125 18.27 -4.47 29.47
CA CYS A 125 18.07 -3.48 28.42
C CYS A 125 18.75 -3.95 27.14
N ILE A 126 18.09 -3.81 25.99
CA ILE A 126 18.65 -4.20 24.69
C ILE A 126 18.69 -2.99 23.75
N VAL A 127 19.82 -2.78 23.09
CA VAL A 127 19.96 -1.89 21.94
C VAL A 127 20.21 -2.77 20.72
N TYR A 128 19.29 -2.76 19.77
CA TYR A 128 19.37 -3.52 18.53
C TYR A 128 19.54 -2.56 17.35
N SER A 129 20.67 -2.66 16.68
CA SER A 129 20.99 -1.92 15.46
C SER A 129 21.07 -2.89 14.29
N ASN A 130 20.31 -2.63 13.23
CA ASN A 130 20.36 -3.42 12.01
C ASN A 130 20.40 -2.51 10.78
N SER A 131 21.37 -2.76 9.91
CA SER A 131 21.53 -2.07 8.62
C SER A 131 20.37 -2.35 7.63
N LEU A 132 19.66 -3.47 7.81
CA LEU A 132 18.59 -3.94 6.91
C LEU A 132 17.17 -3.55 7.38
N ASN A 133 17.00 -2.79 8.47
CA ASN A 133 15.69 -2.49 9.08
C ASN A 133 14.84 -3.75 9.34
N PHE A 134 15.50 -4.84 9.71
CA PHE A 134 14.87 -6.13 9.98
C PHE A 134 14.96 -6.45 11.47
N LEU A 135 13.87 -6.91 12.06
CA LEU A 135 13.88 -7.48 13.41
C LEU A 135 12.88 -8.61 13.49
N SER A 136 13.32 -9.79 13.95
CA SER A 136 12.43 -10.93 14.15
C SER A 136 12.00 -11.05 15.60
N LYS A 137 10.70 -11.24 15.84
CA LYS A 137 10.16 -11.57 17.16
C LYS A 137 10.70 -12.87 17.75
N LEU A 138 11.35 -13.72 16.94
CA LEU A 138 11.97 -14.96 17.41
C LEU A 138 13.14 -14.73 18.35
N TYR A 139 13.90 -13.64 18.19
CA TYR A 139 15.05 -13.33 19.04
C TYR A 139 14.69 -13.20 20.51
N PHE A 140 13.51 -12.65 20.80
CA PHE A 140 13.07 -12.37 22.17
C PHE A 140 12.08 -13.40 22.71
N ARG A 141 11.68 -14.37 21.88
CA ARG A 141 10.69 -15.38 22.26
C ARG A 141 11.13 -16.17 23.49
N GLU A 142 12.39 -16.59 23.53
CA GLU A 142 12.90 -17.39 24.65
C GLU A 142 13.14 -16.57 25.91
N LEU A 143 13.39 -15.26 25.80
CA LEU A 143 13.49 -14.36 26.96
C LEU A 143 12.19 -14.36 27.79
N SER A 144 11.03 -14.51 27.13
CA SER A 144 9.74 -14.60 27.81
C SER A 144 9.58 -15.83 28.71
N LEU A 145 10.41 -16.87 28.52
CA LEU A 145 10.39 -18.08 29.37
C LEU A 145 11.09 -17.87 30.72
N TYR A 146 11.89 -16.81 30.86
CA TYR A 146 12.71 -16.53 32.04
C TYR A 146 12.26 -15.27 32.78
N GLN A 147 10.98 -14.91 32.71
CA GLN A 147 10.42 -13.74 33.40
C GLN A 147 10.53 -13.82 34.94
N ASP A 148 10.76 -15.00 35.51
CA ASP A 148 11.08 -15.23 36.92
C ASP A 148 12.53 -14.80 37.28
N LYS A 149 13.41 -14.76 36.29
CA LYS A 149 14.82 -14.38 36.45
C LYS A 149 15.11 -12.98 35.98
N ILE A 150 14.57 -12.57 34.84
CA ILE A 150 14.89 -11.30 34.21
C ILE A 150 13.68 -10.38 34.13
N ARG A 151 13.92 -9.09 34.33
CA ARG A 151 12.97 -8.01 34.05
C ARG A 151 13.37 -7.35 32.73
N LEU A 152 12.49 -7.41 31.72
CA LEU A 152 12.70 -6.82 30.40
C LEU A 152 12.31 -5.34 30.43
N CYS A 153 13.29 -4.45 30.60
CA CYS A 153 13.02 -3.05 30.91
C CYS A 153 12.93 -2.16 29.66
N GLU A 154 13.96 -2.15 28.82
CA GLU A 154 14.03 -1.29 27.62
C GLU A 154 14.50 -2.06 26.39
N LEU A 155 13.84 -1.83 25.26
CA LEU A 155 14.31 -2.21 23.93
C LEU A 155 14.45 -0.95 23.08
N HIS A 156 15.64 -0.73 22.52
CA HIS A 156 15.91 0.32 21.54
C HIS A 156 16.14 -0.34 20.18
N VAL A 157 15.32 -0.01 19.19
CA VAL A 157 15.49 -0.50 17.81
C VAL A 157 15.93 0.67 16.94
N LEU A 158 17.13 0.56 16.39
CA LEU A 158 17.76 1.57 15.55
C LEU A 158 17.68 1.13 14.09
N GLY A 159 16.91 1.87 13.29
CA GLY A 159 16.88 1.72 11.83
C GLY A 159 17.98 2.53 11.14
N ASN A 160 18.30 2.15 9.90
CA ASN A 160 19.31 2.79 9.06
C ASN A 160 18.85 4.11 8.39
N GLY A 161 17.61 4.56 8.64
CA GLY A 161 17.10 5.85 8.15
C GLY A 161 16.86 5.95 6.63
N GLU A 162 17.50 5.11 5.82
CA GLU A 162 17.13 4.90 4.41
C GLU A 162 15.76 4.22 4.36
N ALA A 163 14.76 4.98 3.91
CA ALA A 163 13.39 4.52 3.80
C ALA A 163 13.29 3.46 2.69
N SER A 164 13.56 2.20 3.01
CA SER A 164 13.14 1.10 2.17
C SER A 164 11.64 0.87 2.36
N VAL A 165 10.93 0.59 1.26
CA VAL A 165 9.49 0.32 1.24
C VAL A 165 9.12 -0.95 2.02
N ASP A 166 10.12 -1.77 2.37
CA ASP A 166 9.98 -3.06 3.05
C ASP A 166 10.76 -3.12 4.37
N GLU A 167 10.47 -2.21 5.31
CA GLU A 167 10.89 -2.40 6.71
C GLU A 167 10.16 -3.64 7.29
N VAL A 168 10.91 -4.72 7.56
CA VAL A 168 10.39 -6.00 8.08
C VAL A 168 10.75 -6.13 9.57
N CYS A 169 10.19 -5.23 10.36
CA CYS A 169 10.29 -5.27 11.82
C CYS A 169 9.05 -5.96 12.42
N ASP A 170 9.27 -7.11 13.05
CA ASP A 170 8.31 -7.87 13.85
C ASP A 170 8.61 -7.66 15.33
N LEU A 171 7.69 -6.99 16.03
CA LEU A 171 7.84 -6.59 17.43
C LEU A 171 6.79 -7.25 18.30
N ASN A 172 7.25 -7.81 19.42
CA ASN A 172 6.39 -8.15 20.55
C ASN A 172 6.72 -7.17 21.68
N THR A 173 5.72 -6.56 22.29
CA THR A 173 5.92 -5.62 23.40
C THR A 173 6.21 -6.38 24.69
N LEU A 174 7.30 -7.16 24.72
CA LEU A 174 7.75 -7.91 25.90
C LEU A 174 8.45 -6.99 26.90
N PHE A 175 9.14 -5.96 26.40
CA PHE A 175 9.80 -4.94 27.20
C PHE A 175 8.79 -3.91 27.67
N GLU A 176 8.97 -3.42 28.90
CA GLU A 176 8.12 -2.37 29.48
C GLU A 176 8.14 -1.09 28.63
N ARG A 177 9.29 -0.76 28.04
CA ARG A 177 9.47 0.37 27.13
C ARG A 177 10.19 -0.06 25.86
N THR A 178 9.61 0.24 24.70
CA THR A 178 10.21 0.01 23.39
C THR A 178 10.35 1.34 22.67
N TYR A 179 11.58 1.70 22.29
CA TYR A 179 11.89 2.90 21.53
C TYR A 179 12.27 2.54 20.11
N LEU A 180 11.64 3.20 19.13
CA LEU A 180 11.98 3.06 17.72
C LEU A 180 12.61 4.36 17.24
N TYR A 181 13.71 4.23 16.52
CA TYR A 181 14.46 5.37 15.98
C TYR A 181 14.70 5.15 14.50
N ASN A 182 14.44 6.17 13.68
CA ASN A 182 14.66 6.13 12.24
C ASN A 182 13.94 4.95 11.55
N LEU A 183 12.79 4.54 12.09
CA LEU A 183 11.91 3.51 11.52
C LEU A 183 10.55 4.13 11.24
N LYS A 184 10.10 4.04 9.99
CA LYS A 184 8.83 4.62 9.52
C LYS A 184 7.69 3.61 9.56
N SER A 185 7.99 2.32 9.56
CA SER A 185 7.01 1.24 9.44
C SER A 185 7.34 0.04 10.33
N ILE A 186 6.30 -0.58 10.88
CA ILE A 186 6.39 -1.88 11.56
C ILE A 186 5.56 -2.88 10.78
N TYR A 187 6.12 -4.05 10.46
CA TYR A 187 5.39 -5.10 9.76
C TYR A 187 4.37 -5.77 10.67
N SER A 188 4.79 -6.19 11.87
CA SER A 188 3.89 -6.81 12.86
C SER A 188 4.18 -6.30 14.26
N LEU A 189 3.14 -5.88 14.98
CA LEU A 189 3.20 -5.47 16.37
C LEU A 189 2.21 -6.29 17.21
N ASP A 190 2.73 -7.15 18.07
CA ASP A 190 1.97 -7.93 19.04
C ASP A 190 2.06 -7.26 20.43
N VAL A 191 0.99 -6.54 20.82
CA VAL A 191 0.88 -5.85 22.12
C VAL A 191 0.48 -6.85 23.20
N GLN A 192 1.45 -7.22 24.03
CA GLN A 192 1.31 -8.20 25.13
C GLN A 192 0.66 -7.58 26.37
N SER A 193 0.94 -6.31 26.65
CA SER A 193 0.43 -5.57 27.79
C SER A 193 0.20 -4.11 27.39
N SER A 194 -1.00 -3.60 27.69
CA SER A 194 -1.37 -2.21 27.47
C SER A 194 -0.65 -1.23 28.40
N GLN A 195 0.00 -1.72 29.46
CA GLN A 195 0.82 -0.92 30.37
C GLN A 195 2.21 -0.62 29.79
N HIS A 196 2.64 -1.41 28.80
CA HIS A 196 3.93 -1.17 28.14
C HIS A 196 3.83 0.04 27.22
N GLN A 197 4.98 0.62 26.87
CA GLN A 197 5.04 1.84 26.07
C GLN A 197 5.81 1.59 24.78
N LEU A 198 5.22 2.03 23.67
CA LEU A 198 5.90 2.17 22.39
C LEU A 198 6.14 3.66 22.11
N ILE A 199 7.39 4.01 21.84
CA ILE A 199 7.86 5.40 21.77
C ILE A 199 8.55 5.59 20.42
N SER A 200 7.97 6.42 19.55
CA SER A 200 8.55 6.73 18.24
C SER A 200 8.08 8.10 17.76
N GLN A 201 9.00 8.90 17.21
CA GLN A 201 8.64 10.15 16.52
C GLN A 201 8.46 9.94 15.01
N ASP A 202 9.03 8.88 14.44
CA ASP A 202 9.08 8.69 12.98
C ASP A 202 8.08 7.66 12.45
N LEU A 203 7.43 6.90 13.35
CA LEU A 203 6.51 5.83 12.97
C LEU A 203 5.27 6.39 12.25
N LEU A 204 5.10 6.02 10.99
CA LEU A 204 3.98 6.41 10.13
C LEU A 204 2.97 5.27 9.93
N THR A 205 3.45 4.03 9.83
CA THR A 205 2.62 2.89 9.42
C THR A 205 2.83 1.67 10.32
N ILE A 206 1.73 0.97 10.65
CA ILE A 206 1.76 -0.36 11.24
C ILE A 206 0.98 -1.30 10.30
N LYS A 207 1.65 -2.27 9.70
CA LYS A 207 0.99 -3.18 8.74
C LYS A 207 0.06 -4.18 9.46
N GLN A 208 0.50 -4.74 10.58
CA GLN A 208 -0.31 -5.67 11.37
C GLN A 208 -0.25 -5.33 12.86
N LEU A 209 -1.41 -5.10 13.46
CA LEU A 209 -1.55 -4.81 14.89
C LEU A 209 -2.41 -5.88 15.56
N ASN A 210 -1.84 -6.54 16.57
CA ASN A 210 -2.55 -7.50 17.40
C ASN A 210 -2.46 -7.09 18.87
N PHE A 211 -3.58 -7.12 19.57
CA PHE A 211 -3.62 -7.02 21.02
C PHE A 211 -3.87 -8.42 21.61
N VAL A 212 -3.12 -8.79 22.64
CA VAL A 212 -3.40 -10.01 23.42
C VAL A 212 -4.72 -9.86 24.18
N ALA A 213 -4.98 -8.66 24.72
CA ALA A 213 -6.24 -8.29 25.33
C ALA A 213 -6.64 -6.90 24.85
N TYR A 214 -7.88 -6.77 24.40
CA TYR A 214 -8.47 -5.47 24.07
C TYR A 214 -8.98 -4.86 25.39
N ASP A 215 -8.36 -3.80 25.88
CA ASP A 215 -8.76 -3.11 27.12
C ASP A 215 -8.87 -1.59 26.91
N GLU A 216 -9.27 -0.83 27.94
CA GLU A 216 -9.37 0.63 27.83
C GLU A 216 -8.00 1.32 27.60
N ALA A 217 -6.95 0.76 28.20
CA ALA A 217 -5.59 1.27 28.11
C ALA A 217 -4.98 1.11 26.70
N SER A 218 -5.47 0.16 25.90
CA SER A 218 -5.08 -0.06 24.51
C SER A 218 -5.15 1.21 23.65
N SER A 219 -6.14 2.08 23.91
CA SER A 219 -6.31 3.35 23.20
C SER A 219 -5.20 4.37 23.47
N GLY A 220 -4.55 4.28 24.64
CA GLY A 220 -3.45 5.15 25.06
C GLY A 220 -2.06 4.62 24.70
N PHE A 221 -1.97 3.38 24.23
CA PHE A 221 -0.70 2.71 23.93
C PHE A 221 0.17 3.50 22.94
N PHE A 222 -0.45 4.10 21.92
CA PHE A 222 0.23 4.91 20.89
C PHE A 222 0.30 6.41 21.21
N SER A 223 0.05 6.82 22.46
CA SER A 223 0.12 8.24 22.86
C SER A 223 1.49 8.88 22.62
N GLN A 224 2.56 8.09 22.60
CA GLN A 224 3.93 8.53 22.32
C GLN A 224 4.37 8.24 20.87
N CYS A 225 3.41 8.05 19.96
CA CYS A 225 3.60 7.87 18.52
C CYS A 225 2.77 8.92 17.74
N PRO A 226 3.11 10.22 17.81
CA PRO A 226 2.23 11.30 17.32
C PRO A 226 2.05 11.32 15.79
N ASN A 227 3.00 10.75 15.03
CA ASN A 227 2.98 10.76 13.58
C ASN A 227 2.36 9.49 12.97
N LEU A 228 1.78 8.60 13.77
CA LEU A 228 1.14 7.39 13.27
C LEU A 228 -0.07 7.75 12.39
N LYS A 229 0.02 7.45 11.10
CA LYS A 229 -1.03 7.75 10.11
C LYS A 229 -1.85 6.52 9.76
N VAL A 230 -1.24 5.35 9.58
CA VAL A 230 -1.92 4.19 8.98
C VAL A 230 -1.76 2.93 9.81
N ILE A 231 -2.87 2.23 10.04
CA ILE A 231 -2.91 0.86 10.56
C ILE A 231 -3.57 -0.02 9.50
N GLU A 232 -2.77 -0.78 8.75
CA GLU A 232 -3.26 -1.52 7.57
C GLU A 232 -4.08 -2.76 7.92
N SER A 233 -3.89 -3.33 9.11
CA SER A 233 -4.63 -4.51 9.56
C SER A 233 -4.66 -4.59 11.08
N MET A 234 -5.86 -4.51 11.64
CA MET A 234 -6.17 -4.82 13.03
C MET A 234 -7.35 -5.79 13.04
N LYS A 235 -7.32 -6.82 13.88
CA LYS A 235 -8.49 -7.71 14.01
C LYS A 235 -9.62 -6.98 14.72
N TYR A 236 -10.85 -7.30 14.36
CA TYR A 236 -12.02 -6.85 15.10
C TYR A 236 -11.87 -7.23 16.59
N PRO A 237 -12.02 -6.26 17.52
CA PRO A 237 -11.79 -6.50 18.93
C PRO A 237 -12.89 -7.40 19.49
N ILE A 238 -12.51 -8.50 20.14
CA ILE A 238 -13.45 -9.41 20.80
C ILE A 238 -13.29 -9.19 22.30
N LYS A 239 -14.36 -8.74 22.97
CA LYS A 239 -14.42 -8.58 24.43
C LYS A 239 -15.60 -9.38 25.00
N TYR A 240 -15.42 -9.91 26.20
CA TYR A 240 -16.47 -10.62 26.94
C TYR A 240 -17.49 -9.68 27.62
N GLN A 241 -17.31 -8.35 27.54
CA GLN A 241 -18.15 -7.35 28.20
C GLN A 241 -18.54 -6.24 27.21
N ASP A 242 -19.77 -5.72 27.36
CA ASP A 242 -20.38 -4.63 26.55
C ASP A 242 -19.75 -3.24 26.72
N THR A 243 -18.49 -3.17 27.13
CA THR A 243 -17.77 -1.92 27.30
C THR A 243 -17.30 -1.37 25.95
N LEU A 244 -17.53 -0.08 25.72
CA LEU A 244 -17.04 0.67 24.57
C LEU A 244 -15.53 0.44 24.38
N TYR A 245 -15.10 0.10 23.17
CA TYR A 245 -13.68 -0.01 22.82
C TYR A 245 -13.25 1.19 21.99
N ARG A 246 -12.26 1.94 22.50
CA ARG A 246 -11.70 3.11 21.82
C ARG A 246 -10.55 2.68 20.91
N LEU A 247 -10.64 3.01 19.63
CA LEU A 247 -9.58 2.75 18.66
C LEU A 247 -8.39 3.71 18.85
N PRO A 248 -7.17 3.28 18.46
CA PRO A 248 -6.01 4.14 18.50
C PRO A 248 -6.14 5.33 17.54
N HIS A 249 -5.45 6.43 17.85
CA HIS A 249 -5.41 7.61 16.98
C HIS A 249 -4.60 7.32 15.72
N CYS A 250 -5.21 7.56 14.55
CA CYS A 250 -4.60 7.43 13.23
C CYS A 250 -5.46 8.14 12.18
N ASP A 251 -4.94 8.31 10.97
CA ASP A 251 -5.73 8.80 9.83
C ASP A 251 -6.58 7.67 9.24
N SER A 252 -5.99 6.49 9.06
CA SER A 252 -6.62 5.36 8.36
C SER A 252 -6.45 4.06 9.13
N ILE A 253 -7.53 3.27 9.25
CA ILE A 253 -7.51 1.96 9.90
C ILE A 253 -8.30 0.91 9.13
N THR A 254 -7.78 -0.31 9.09
CA THR A 254 -8.49 -1.48 8.55
C THR A 254 -8.84 -2.46 9.67
N LEU A 255 -10.13 -2.78 9.79
CA LEU A 255 -10.63 -3.80 10.70
C LEU A 255 -10.93 -5.09 9.94
N THR A 256 -10.27 -6.18 10.34
CA THR A 256 -10.30 -7.47 9.65
C THR A 256 -10.94 -8.58 10.50
N HIS A 257 -11.32 -9.68 9.86
CA HIS A 257 -11.81 -10.90 10.52
C HIS A 257 -13.12 -10.72 11.30
N TYR A 258 -14.04 -9.90 10.79
CA TYR A 258 -15.41 -9.86 11.33
C TYR A 258 -16.16 -11.17 11.06
N VAL A 259 -16.79 -11.76 12.07
CA VAL A 259 -17.49 -13.06 12.03
C VAL A 259 -18.92 -12.89 12.53
N ASN A 260 -19.91 -13.30 11.72
CA ASN A 260 -21.31 -13.27 12.14
C ASN A 260 -21.57 -14.13 13.37
N GLY A 261 -22.44 -13.66 14.26
CA GLY A 261 -22.82 -14.35 15.50
C GLY A 261 -21.78 -14.26 16.63
N CYS A 262 -20.64 -13.61 16.39
CA CYS A 262 -19.74 -13.19 17.47
C CYS A 262 -20.25 -11.90 18.13
N HIS A 263 -20.05 -11.79 19.43
CA HIS A 263 -20.38 -10.59 20.18
C HIS A 263 -19.23 -9.60 20.15
N TYR A 264 -19.45 -8.42 19.55
CA TYR A 264 -18.45 -7.36 19.43
C TYR A 264 -18.84 -6.16 20.30
N PRO A 265 -17.88 -5.52 21.00
CA PRO A 265 -18.14 -4.29 21.72
C PRO A 265 -18.42 -3.14 20.75
N PRO A 266 -19.20 -2.12 21.15
CA PRO A 266 -19.30 -0.87 20.41
C PRO A 266 -17.90 -0.26 20.20
N LEU A 267 -17.64 0.32 19.03
CA LEU A 267 -16.34 0.91 18.67
C LEU A 267 -16.42 2.43 18.63
N ASP A 268 -15.54 3.08 19.39
CA ASP A 268 -15.32 4.53 19.33
C ASP A 268 -14.10 4.82 18.45
N GLY A 269 -14.37 5.23 17.22
CA GLY A 269 -13.42 5.67 16.21
C GLY A 269 -13.34 7.19 16.08
N SER A 270 -13.73 7.96 17.09
CA SER A 270 -13.67 9.44 17.06
C SER A 270 -12.28 10.03 16.79
N ARG A 271 -11.23 9.23 16.96
CA ARG A 271 -9.83 9.59 16.70
C ARG A 271 -9.29 9.12 15.35
N VAL A 272 -10.15 8.54 14.50
CA VAL A 272 -9.85 8.13 13.12
C VAL A 272 -10.44 9.17 12.17
N ASN A 273 -9.60 9.85 11.40
CA ASN A 273 -9.99 11.10 10.73
C ASN A 273 -10.18 11.00 9.21
N LYS A 274 -9.70 9.95 8.54
CA LYS A 274 -9.78 9.84 7.07
C LYS A 274 -10.52 8.60 6.61
N GLU A 275 -9.99 7.41 6.90
CA GLU A 275 -10.44 6.18 6.24
C GLU A 275 -10.67 5.01 7.22
N LEU A 276 -11.74 4.27 6.98
CA LEU A 276 -12.07 3.02 7.65
C LEU A 276 -12.30 1.96 6.58
N THR A 277 -11.53 0.89 6.62
CA THR A 277 -11.79 -0.29 5.78
C THR A 277 -12.30 -1.44 6.64
N LEU A 278 -13.45 -2.02 6.29
CA LEU A 278 -14.00 -3.20 6.94
C LEU A 278 -13.81 -4.42 6.04
N ILE A 279 -13.17 -5.45 6.58
CA ILE A 279 -12.90 -6.72 5.89
C ILE A 279 -13.51 -7.87 6.70
N PRO A 280 -14.71 -8.34 6.33
CA PRO A 280 -15.30 -9.51 6.97
C PRO A 280 -14.48 -10.76 6.71
N SER A 281 -14.68 -11.77 7.56
CA SER A 281 -14.18 -13.10 7.28
C SER A 281 -14.94 -13.72 6.11
N LEU A 282 -14.30 -14.63 5.36
CA LEU A 282 -14.94 -15.39 4.28
C LEU A 282 -16.14 -16.24 4.73
N ARG A 283 -16.36 -16.41 6.03
CA ARG A 283 -17.49 -17.14 6.61
C ARG A 283 -18.71 -16.25 6.87
N SER A 284 -18.55 -14.94 6.79
CA SER A 284 -19.62 -13.97 6.99
C SER A 284 -20.20 -13.62 5.64
N GLU A 285 -21.25 -14.34 5.22
CA GLU A 285 -21.95 -14.06 3.97
C GLU A 285 -22.63 -12.69 4.04
N ASP A 286 -23.53 -12.44 4.99
CA ASP A 286 -24.21 -11.15 5.15
C ASP A 286 -23.79 -10.50 6.48
N PRO A 287 -22.73 -9.66 6.52
CA PRO A 287 -22.24 -9.10 7.77
C PRO A 287 -23.13 -7.98 8.30
N GLU A 288 -23.46 -8.06 9.59
CA GLU A 288 -24.23 -7.04 10.31
C GLU A 288 -23.32 -6.31 11.30
N PHE A 289 -22.94 -5.07 11.03
CA PHE A 289 -22.06 -4.29 11.91
C PHE A 289 -22.88 -3.50 12.93
N HIS A 290 -22.49 -3.57 14.21
CA HIS A 290 -23.17 -2.90 15.31
C HIS A 290 -22.28 -1.88 16.01
N GLY A 291 -22.84 -0.70 16.33
CA GLY A 291 -22.23 0.23 17.28
C GLY A 291 -20.92 0.87 16.83
N LEU A 292 -20.78 1.18 15.53
CA LEU A 292 -19.59 1.87 14.98
C LEU A 292 -19.75 3.38 15.07
N TYR A 293 -18.97 4.05 15.92
CA TYR A 293 -19.02 5.51 16.10
C TYR A 293 -17.80 6.20 15.48
N PHE A 294 -17.97 6.77 14.28
CA PHE A 294 -16.92 7.41 13.48
C PHE A 294 -17.37 8.78 12.94
N PRO A 295 -17.55 9.79 13.80
CA PRO A 295 -18.15 11.07 13.42
C PRO A 295 -17.30 11.93 12.48
N ARG A 296 -15.99 11.65 12.35
CA ARG A 296 -15.03 12.43 11.53
C ARG A 296 -14.55 11.70 10.27
N LEU A 297 -15.11 10.52 10.01
CA LEU A 297 -14.68 9.65 8.93
C LEU A 297 -15.07 10.23 7.57
N LYS A 298 -14.12 10.35 6.63
CA LYS A 298 -14.39 10.85 5.27
C LYS A 298 -14.66 9.73 4.27
N LEU A 299 -14.02 8.56 4.45
CA LEU A 299 -14.08 7.43 3.53
C LEU A 299 -14.33 6.11 4.26
N LEU A 300 -15.37 5.39 3.86
CA LEU A 300 -15.70 4.06 4.35
C LEU A 300 -15.57 3.05 3.19
N LYS A 301 -14.72 2.04 3.35
CA LYS A 301 -14.54 0.96 2.36
C LYS A 301 -14.98 -0.39 2.91
N LEU A 302 -15.76 -1.11 2.13
CA LEU A 302 -16.13 -2.50 2.38
C LEU A 302 -15.37 -3.40 1.39
N LYS A 303 -14.60 -4.36 1.91
CA LYS A 303 -13.91 -5.34 1.08
C LYS A 303 -14.50 -6.72 1.33
N LEU A 304 -15.42 -7.13 0.47
CA LEU A 304 -16.01 -8.46 0.42
C LEU A 304 -15.61 -9.17 -0.87
N SER A 305 -16.02 -10.44 -1.01
CA SER A 305 -15.84 -11.18 -2.24
C SER A 305 -16.77 -10.63 -3.32
N ASP A 306 -16.23 -10.29 -4.50
CA ASP A 306 -17.04 -9.81 -5.63
C ASP A 306 -17.85 -10.93 -6.32
N ALA A 307 -17.61 -12.19 -5.94
CA ALA A 307 -18.27 -13.35 -6.54
C ALA A 307 -19.76 -13.47 -6.20
N VAL A 308 -20.21 -12.89 -5.08
CA VAL A 308 -21.59 -12.97 -4.60
C VAL A 308 -22.04 -11.59 -4.13
N SER A 309 -23.30 -11.26 -4.40
CA SER A 309 -23.96 -10.07 -3.84
C SER A 309 -24.19 -10.32 -2.35
N HIS A 310 -23.61 -9.49 -1.50
CA HIS A 310 -23.71 -9.60 -0.05
C HIS A 310 -24.60 -8.49 0.49
N LEU A 311 -25.51 -8.80 1.42
CA LEU A 311 -26.28 -7.80 2.14
C LEU A 311 -25.54 -7.41 3.42
N VAL A 312 -25.06 -6.17 3.50
CA VAL A 312 -24.39 -5.63 4.68
C VAL A 312 -25.36 -4.73 5.44
N ARG A 313 -25.43 -4.88 6.77
CA ARG A 313 -26.26 -4.02 7.62
C ARG A 313 -25.44 -3.19 8.58
N PHE A 314 -25.92 -1.99 8.87
CA PHE A 314 -25.34 -1.12 9.90
C PHE A 314 -26.40 -0.78 10.94
N HIS A 315 -26.14 -1.17 12.18
CA HIS A 315 -27.04 -0.95 13.30
C HIS A 315 -26.38 -0.04 14.34
N ASN A 316 -27.07 1.04 14.71
CA ASN A 316 -26.59 2.01 15.71
C ASN A 316 -25.18 2.57 15.38
N CYS A 317 -24.92 2.85 14.11
CA CYS A 317 -23.65 3.42 13.65
C CYS A 317 -23.74 4.95 13.50
N ASN A 318 -22.60 5.64 13.43
CA ASN A 318 -22.51 7.08 13.14
C ASN A 318 -21.35 7.36 12.18
N PHE A 319 -21.70 7.80 10.98
CA PHE A 319 -20.84 8.19 9.86
C PHE A 319 -21.21 9.60 9.36
N SER A 320 -21.53 10.52 10.28
CA SER A 320 -22.06 11.86 9.98
C SER A 320 -21.21 12.74 9.04
N SER A 321 -19.89 12.53 8.96
CA SER A 321 -18.99 13.30 8.08
C SER A 321 -18.53 12.52 6.84
N LEU A 322 -19.20 11.41 6.50
CA LEU A 322 -18.81 10.52 5.40
C LEU A 322 -19.04 11.20 4.05
N ASN A 323 -17.96 11.37 3.27
CA ASN A 323 -18.00 11.95 1.93
C ASN A 323 -18.00 10.89 0.83
N GLU A 324 -17.32 9.76 1.05
CA GLU A 324 -17.22 8.68 0.08
C GLU A 324 -17.51 7.32 0.74
N PHE A 325 -18.41 6.57 0.13
CA PHE A 325 -18.74 5.21 0.53
C PHE A 325 -18.39 4.23 -0.60
N ALA A 326 -17.38 3.40 -0.39
CA ALA A 326 -16.99 2.35 -1.32
C ALA A 326 -17.51 0.99 -0.83
N CYS A 327 -18.65 0.55 -1.37
CA CYS A 327 -19.30 -0.70 -0.98
C CYS A 327 -18.80 -1.92 -1.76
N GLY A 328 -18.06 -1.75 -2.86
CA GLY A 328 -17.64 -2.88 -3.70
C GLY A 328 -18.87 -3.63 -4.25
N SER A 329 -18.90 -4.96 -4.18
CA SER A 329 -20.02 -5.80 -4.64
C SER A 329 -21.20 -5.92 -3.65
N CYS A 330 -21.19 -5.22 -2.52
CA CYS A 330 -22.26 -5.40 -1.52
C CYS A 330 -23.39 -4.38 -1.67
N THR A 331 -24.58 -4.78 -1.21
CA THR A 331 -25.75 -3.92 -1.04
C THR A 331 -25.93 -3.57 0.43
N VAL A 332 -26.37 -2.34 0.71
CA VAL A 332 -26.61 -1.87 2.08
C VAL A 332 -27.97 -1.20 2.13
N PRO A 333 -28.90 -1.57 3.03
CA PRO A 333 -30.18 -0.88 3.13
C PRO A 333 -29.97 0.63 3.25
N TRP A 334 -30.62 1.41 2.39
CA TRP A 334 -30.46 2.88 2.40
C TRP A 334 -30.88 3.48 3.75
N ASP A 335 -31.88 2.90 4.41
CA ASP A 335 -32.30 3.30 5.75
C ASP A 335 -31.19 3.14 6.79
N ASP A 336 -30.37 2.08 6.71
CA ASP A 336 -29.23 1.88 7.62
C ASP A 336 -28.18 2.99 7.42
N MET A 337 -27.93 3.40 6.18
CA MET A 337 -26.98 4.47 5.89
C MET A 337 -27.50 5.86 6.31
N VAL A 338 -28.78 6.13 6.06
CA VAL A 338 -29.43 7.39 6.48
C VAL A 338 -29.47 7.48 8.00
N THR A 339 -29.81 6.39 8.69
CA THR A 339 -29.80 6.34 10.17
C THR A 339 -28.38 6.44 10.73
N ALA A 340 -27.37 5.96 10.02
CA ALA A 340 -25.97 6.19 10.35
C ALA A 340 -25.51 7.63 10.10
N GLY A 341 -26.33 8.49 9.49
CA GLY A 341 -26.04 9.91 9.28
C GLY A 341 -25.34 10.24 7.95
N TRP A 342 -25.27 9.31 7.00
CA TRP A 342 -24.79 9.62 5.65
C TRP A 342 -25.90 10.34 4.87
N SER A 343 -25.59 11.54 4.34
CA SER A 343 -26.60 12.41 3.71
C SER A 343 -26.27 12.81 2.27
N SER A 344 -24.99 12.86 1.90
CA SER A 344 -24.55 13.21 0.55
C SER A 344 -23.11 12.78 0.32
N GLY A 345 -22.77 12.41 -0.91
CA GLY A 345 -21.38 12.06 -1.22
C GLY A 345 -21.17 11.31 -2.53
N GLU A 346 -20.00 10.71 -2.62
CA GLU A 346 -19.59 9.78 -3.67
C GLU A 346 -19.87 8.34 -3.26
N LEU A 347 -20.48 7.57 -4.16
CA LEU A 347 -20.70 6.15 -4.00
C LEU A 347 -19.80 5.39 -4.97
N ALA A 348 -18.98 4.48 -4.46
CA ALA A 348 -18.18 3.57 -5.26
C ALA A 348 -18.68 2.13 -5.15
N VAL A 349 -19.10 1.53 -6.27
CA VAL A 349 -19.77 0.22 -6.33
C VAL A 349 -19.20 -0.63 -7.46
N THR A 350 -19.14 -1.95 -7.23
CA THR A 350 -18.86 -2.94 -8.26
C THR A 350 -20.19 -3.57 -8.69
N LEU A 351 -20.66 -3.28 -9.91
CA LEU A 351 -21.92 -3.81 -10.43
C LEU A 351 -21.70 -5.18 -11.07
N THR A 352 -22.20 -6.23 -10.43
CA THR A 352 -22.11 -7.64 -10.81
C THR A 352 -23.45 -8.39 -10.75
N SER A 353 -24.55 -7.77 -10.32
CA SER A 353 -25.86 -8.42 -10.21
C SER A 353 -27.06 -7.46 -10.44
N ASP A 354 -28.21 -8.04 -10.79
CA ASP A 354 -29.49 -7.30 -10.93
C ASP A 354 -29.94 -6.68 -9.60
N GLU A 355 -29.65 -7.36 -8.49
CA GLU A 355 -30.00 -6.91 -7.14
C GLU A 355 -29.29 -5.60 -6.81
N GLN A 356 -27.99 -5.49 -7.11
CA GLN A 356 -27.22 -4.25 -6.90
C GLN A 356 -27.74 -3.11 -7.77
N LEU A 357 -28.17 -3.40 -9.00
CA LEU A 357 -28.77 -2.39 -9.88
C LEU A 357 -30.11 -1.89 -9.33
N GLN A 358 -30.98 -2.79 -8.84
CA GLN A 358 -32.24 -2.42 -8.19
C GLN A 358 -31.99 -1.60 -6.91
N TRP A 359 -30.98 -1.99 -6.14
CA TRP A 359 -30.52 -1.23 -4.99
C TRP A 359 -30.02 0.18 -5.38
N LEU A 360 -29.21 0.29 -6.43
CA LEU A 360 -28.66 1.56 -6.91
C LEU A 360 -29.75 2.50 -7.46
N THR A 361 -30.72 1.96 -8.18
CA THR A 361 -31.86 2.73 -8.73
C THR A 361 -32.83 3.22 -7.65
N SER A 362 -32.83 2.60 -6.47
CA SER A 362 -33.61 3.03 -5.30
C SER A 362 -32.84 3.96 -4.34
N SER A 363 -31.67 4.46 -4.77
CA SER A 363 -30.84 5.37 -3.96
C SER A 363 -31.58 6.66 -3.55
N PRO A 364 -31.34 7.17 -2.32
CA PRO A 364 -31.93 8.40 -1.84
C PRO A 364 -31.38 9.62 -2.60
N PRO A 365 -32.18 10.71 -2.73
CA PRO A 365 -31.69 11.95 -3.31
C PRO A 365 -30.60 12.57 -2.41
N GLY A 366 -29.41 12.82 -2.97
CA GLY A 366 -28.26 13.37 -2.23
C GLY A 366 -26.90 12.79 -2.65
N ILE A 367 -26.91 11.64 -3.33
CA ILE A 367 -25.68 11.05 -3.90
C ILE A 367 -25.44 11.67 -5.29
N ASP A 368 -24.41 12.50 -5.40
CA ASP A 368 -24.12 13.26 -6.62
C ASP A 368 -23.18 12.52 -7.57
N LYS A 369 -22.28 11.70 -7.03
CA LYS A 369 -21.21 11.04 -7.78
C LYS A 369 -21.32 9.52 -7.63
N LEU A 370 -21.30 8.82 -8.76
CA LEU A 370 -21.22 7.37 -8.83
C LEU A 370 -19.89 6.96 -9.46
N ARG A 371 -19.15 6.09 -8.80
CA ARG A 371 -17.95 5.45 -9.33
C ARG A 371 -18.17 3.95 -9.46
N ILE A 372 -18.11 3.44 -10.67
CA ILE A 372 -18.22 2.01 -10.95
C ILE A 372 -16.81 1.42 -10.95
N LEU A 373 -16.54 0.57 -9.96
CA LEU A 373 -15.26 -0.08 -9.73
C LEU A 373 -15.14 -1.35 -10.56
N ASN A 374 -13.89 -1.77 -10.77
CA ASN A 374 -13.59 -3.04 -11.41
C ASN A 374 -13.76 -4.22 -10.45
N PRO A 375 -14.40 -5.31 -10.90
CA PRO A 375 -14.52 -6.52 -10.11
C PRO A 375 -13.16 -7.21 -9.99
N GLN A 376 -12.80 -7.59 -8.76
CA GLN A 376 -11.55 -8.28 -8.45
C GLN A 376 -11.59 -9.75 -8.91
N THR A 377 -12.78 -10.33 -9.03
CA THR A 377 -12.97 -11.71 -9.50
C THR A 377 -13.24 -11.74 -11.00
N ARG A 378 -12.52 -12.60 -11.73
CA ARG A 378 -12.82 -12.87 -13.14
C ARG A 378 -14.18 -13.56 -13.25
N PHE A 379 -15.11 -12.96 -14.00
CA PHE A 379 -16.39 -13.59 -14.28
C PHE A 379 -16.21 -14.85 -15.11
N MET A 380 -16.86 -15.94 -14.67
CA MET A 380 -17.04 -17.14 -15.50
C MET A 380 -18.19 -16.93 -16.50
N GLU A 381 -19.26 -16.24 -16.07
CA GLU A 381 -20.44 -15.90 -16.86
C GLU A 381 -20.90 -14.48 -16.51
N PHE A 382 -21.32 -13.69 -17.49
CA PHE A 382 -21.81 -12.33 -17.28
C PHE A 382 -23.33 -12.35 -17.06
N PRO A 383 -23.88 -11.56 -16.12
CA PRO A 383 -25.30 -11.45 -15.91
C PRO A 383 -25.91 -10.57 -16.99
N ALA A 384 -26.16 -11.14 -18.17
CA ALA A 384 -26.90 -10.47 -19.23
C ALA A 384 -28.40 -10.51 -18.90
N SER A 385 -28.88 -9.55 -18.10
CA SER A 385 -30.31 -9.35 -17.83
C SER A 385 -30.84 -8.15 -18.60
N GLY A 386 -32.11 -8.21 -19.04
CA GLY A 386 -32.77 -7.06 -19.67
C GLY A 386 -33.02 -5.88 -18.72
N ILE A 387 -32.75 -6.04 -17.41
CA ILE A 387 -32.92 -5.00 -16.41
C ILE A 387 -31.84 -3.91 -16.59
N PHE A 388 -30.62 -4.29 -16.97
CA PHE A 388 -29.53 -3.34 -17.26
C PHE A 388 -29.86 -2.40 -18.42
N GLU A 389 -30.61 -2.86 -19.43
CA GLU A 389 -30.99 -2.06 -20.60
C GLU A 389 -32.11 -1.05 -20.30
N THR A 390 -32.97 -1.35 -19.33
CA THR A 390 -34.17 -0.58 -19.02
C THR A 390 -34.03 0.34 -17.80
N SER A 391 -32.99 0.13 -16.98
CA SER A 391 -32.77 0.90 -15.75
C SER A 391 -32.14 2.25 -16.02
N LYS A 392 -32.61 3.29 -15.32
CA LYS A 392 -32.07 4.64 -15.38
C LYS A 392 -31.31 4.99 -14.10
N LEU A 393 -30.10 5.54 -14.23
CA LEU A 393 -29.28 6.02 -13.12
C LEU A 393 -29.35 7.55 -13.03
N ASN A 394 -29.71 8.08 -11.86
CA ASN A 394 -29.93 9.51 -11.65
C ASN A 394 -28.77 10.16 -10.85
N PHE A 395 -27.53 10.10 -11.37
CA PHE A 395 -26.36 10.72 -10.74
C PHE A 395 -25.82 11.89 -11.58
N ASN A 396 -25.32 12.95 -10.94
CA ASN A 396 -24.79 14.11 -11.67
C ASN A 396 -23.44 13.81 -12.35
N THR A 397 -22.61 12.99 -11.70
CA THR A 397 -21.32 12.54 -12.24
C THR A 397 -21.22 11.03 -12.16
N ILE A 398 -20.86 10.40 -13.27
CA ILE A 398 -20.61 8.96 -13.35
C ILE A 398 -19.16 8.72 -13.77
N SER A 399 -18.44 7.89 -13.03
CA SER A 399 -17.06 7.50 -13.29
C SER A 399 -16.95 5.99 -13.48
N LEU A 400 -16.16 5.54 -14.44
CA LEU A 400 -15.99 4.13 -14.80
C LEU A 400 -14.55 3.85 -15.24
N GLU A 401 -14.01 2.70 -14.85
CA GLU A 401 -12.76 2.16 -15.40
C GLU A 401 -13.09 1.11 -16.47
N LEU A 402 -12.62 1.30 -17.71
CA LEU A 402 -12.78 0.39 -18.84
C LEU A 402 -11.50 -0.44 -19.04
N ASN A 403 -11.47 -1.63 -18.45
CA ASN A 403 -10.39 -2.60 -18.62
C ASN A 403 -10.88 -4.02 -18.91
N ILE A 404 -12.20 -4.26 -18.86
CA ILE A 404 -12.82 -5.56 -19.13
C ILE A 404 -14.10 -5.39 -19.96
N VAL A 405 -14.45 -6.42 -20.74
CA VAL A 405 -15.65 -6.45 -21.60
C VAL A 405 -16.95 -6.15 -20.84
N TRP A 406 -17.04 -6.55 -19.57
CA TRP A 406 -18.22 -6.26 -18.74
C TRP A 406 -18.47 -4.76 -18.55
N GLN A 407 -17.41 -3.98 -18.36
CA GLN A 407 -17.51 -2.53 -18.20
C GLN A 407 -17.92 -1.87 -19.53
N CYS A 408 -17.53 -2.44 -20.67
CA CYS A 408 -18.04 -2.02 -21.98
C CYS A 408 -19.55 -2.25 -22.10
N TYR A 409 -20.06 -3.40 -21.62
CA TYR A 409 -21.49 -3.68 -21.60
C TYR A 409 -22.26 -2.70 -20.72
N LEU A 410 -21.79 -2.46 -19.49
CA LEU A 410 -22.40 -1.48 -18.58
C LEU A 410 -22.41 -0.08 -19.21
N LEU A 411 -21.30 0.34 -19.82
CA LEU A 411 -21.24 1.63 -20.49
C LEU A 411 -22.25 1.75 -21.63
N GLN A 412 -22.29 0.77 -22.55
CA GLN A 412 -23.12 0.85 -23.75
C GLN A 412 -24.62 0.67 -23.46
N LYS A 413 -24.99 -0.21 -22.53
CA LYS A 413 -26.38 -0.61 -22.31
C LYS A 413 -27.05 0.08 -21.11
N LEU A 414 -26.30 0.38 -20.05
CA LEU A 414 -26.84 0.99 -18.83
C LEU A 414 -26.55 2.50 -18.74
N ILE A 415 -25.33 2.94 -19.06
CA ILE A 415 -24.93 4.32 -18.81
C ILE A 415 -25.33 5.22 -19.98
N LEU A 416 -24.72 5.03 -21.16
CA LEU A 416 -24.86 5.95 -22.30
C LEU A 416 -26.31 6.22 -22.75
N PRO A 417 -27.22 5.23 -22.83
CA PRO A 417 -28.59 5.48 -23.32
C PRO A 417 -29.41 6.41 -22.43
N HIS A 418 -29.04 6.54 -21.15
CA HIS A 418 -29.82 7.20 -20.11
C HIS A 418 -29.18 8.50 -19.60
N LEU A 419 -28.04 8.90 -20.16
CA LEU A 419 -27.37 10.14 -19.78
C LEU A 419 -28.09 11.39 -20.30
N GLU A 420 -28.19 12.40 -19.43
CA GLU A 420 -28.77 13.71 -19.71
C GLU A 420 -27.69 14.77 -20.01
N PRO A 421 -28.00 15.82 -20.79
CA PRO A 421 -27.01 16.85 -21.15
C PRO A 421 -26.41 17.64 -19.98
N SER A 422 -27.04 17.62 -18.80
CA SER A 422 -26.53 18.25 -17.58
C SER A 422 -25.44 17.45 -16.87
N GLN A 423 -25.31 16.15 -17.18
CA GLN A 423 -24.45 15.21 -16.46
C GLN A 423 -23.00 15.22 -16.93
N CYS A 424 -22.13 14.67 -16.09
CA CYS A 424 -20.70 14.49 -16.33
C CYS A 424 -20.36 13.00 -16.40
N LEU A 425 -19.55 12.60 -17.39
CA LEU A 425 -19.06 11.23 -17.54
C LEU A 425 -17.53 11.21 -17.53
N MET A 426 -16.94 10.38 -16.68
CA MET A 426 -15.50 10.18 -16.57
C MET A 426 -15.15 8.72 -16.86
N ILE A 427 -14.22 8.50 -17.76
CA ILE A 427 -13.78 7.18 -18.20
C ILE A 427 -12.27 7.10 -18.08
N VAL A 428 -11.80 6.08 -17.38
CA VAL A 428 -10.38 5.71 -17.36
C VAL A 428 -10.25 4.43 -18.18
N PHE A 429 -9.42 4.44 -19.22
CA PHE A 429 -9.33 3.39 -20.22
C PHE A 429 -7.95 2.75 -20.19
N ASP A 430 -7.91 1.42 -20.09
CA ASP A 430 -6.68 0.63 -20.23
C ASP A 430 -6.83 -0.31 -21.43
N GLU A 431 -6.26 0.11 -22.56
CA GLU A 431 -6.38 -0.62 -23.82
C GLU A 431 -5.78 -2.02 -23.74
N ASN A 432 -4.62 -2.17 -23.09
CA ASN A 432 -3.91 -3.45 -23.02
C ASN A 432 -4.70 -4.45 -22.19
N SER A 433 -5.20 -4.05 -21.02
CA SER A 433 -6.03 -4.91 -20.18
C SER A 433 -7.34 -5.28 -20.88
N LEU A 434 -7.96 -4.34 -21.60
CA LEU A 434 -9.18 -4.60 -22.33
C LEU A 434 -8.94 -5.61 -23.47
N LEU A 435 -7.87 -5.46 -24.24
CA LEU A 435 -7.44 -6.36 -25.30
C LEU A 435 -7.27 -7.80 -24.82
N GLU A 436 -6.64 -7.99 -23.65
CA GLU A 436 -6.50 -9.32 -23.04
C GLU A 436 -7.86 -9.94 -22.66
N SER A 437 -8.84 -9.10 -22.31
CA SER A 437 -10.18 -9.55 -21.92
C SER A 437 -11.11 -9.80 -23.12
N LEU A 438 -10.89 -9.10 -24.23
CA LEU A 438 -11.70 -9.14 -25.44
C LEU A 438 -11.40 -10.40 -26.25
N THR A 439 -12.40 -11.28 -26.32
CA THR A 439 -12.46 -12.28 -27.38
C THR A 439 -13.73 -12.00 -28.19
N LEU A 440 -13.63 -12.00 -29.52
CA LEU A 440 -14.76 -11.75 -30.44
C LEU A 440 -16.02 -12.58 -30.13
N LYS A 441 -15.86 -13.75 -29.48
CA LYS A 441 -16.96 -14.58 -28.98
C LYS A 441 -17.70 -13.95 -27.80
N ARG A 442 -16.98 -13.48 -26.78
CA ARG A 442 -17.56 -12.85 -25.58
C ARG A 442 -18.26 -11.53 -25.87
N GLY A 443 -17.74 -10.75 -26.80
CA GLY A 443 -18.38 -9.50 -27.22
C GLY A 443 -19.74 -9.73 -27.89
N LYS A 444 -19.84 -10.77 -28.74
CA LYS A 444 -21.08 -11.20 -29.38
C LYS A 444 -22.08 -11.81 -28.40
N GLU A 445 -21.60 -12.56 -27.41
CA GLU A 445 -22.44 -13.12 -26.32
C GLU A 445 -23.16 -12.03 -25.50
N LEU A 446 -22.52 -10.86 -25.35
CA LEU A 446 -23.06 -9.70 -24.62
C LEU A 446 -23.88 -8.73 -25.48
N ASN A 447 -24.10 -9.03 -26.77
CA ASN A 447 -24.80 -8.14 -27.72
C ASN A 447 -24.25 -6.70 -27.75
N LEU A 448 -22.92 -6.55 -27.62
CA LEU A 448 -22.25 -5.26 -27.84
C LEU A 448 -22.42 -4.85 -29.31
N GLU A 449 -22.50 -3.54 -29.56
CA GLU A 449 -22.57 -3.04 -30.94
C GLU A 449 -21.15 -3.00 -31.51
N PHE A 450 -20.96 -3.72 -32.62
CA PHE A 450 -19.73 -3.71 -33.39
C PHE A 450 -19.99 -3.03 -34.74
N GLU A 451 -19.11 -2.13 -35.14
CA GLU A 451 -19.02 -1.62 -36.51
C GLU A 451 -17.61 -1.96 -37.02
N ASP A 452 -17.51 -2.70 -38.13
CA ASP A 452 -16.24 -3.05 -38.79
C ASP A 452 -15.15 -3.59 -37.84
N ASP A 453 -15.53 -4.47 -36.91
CA ASP A 453 -14.69 -5.08 -35.84
C ASP A 453 -14.32 -4.17 -34.65
N TYR A 454 -14.79 -2.92 -34.61
CA TYR A 454 -14.62 -1.99 -33.48
C TYR A 454 -15.85 -1.98 -32.56
N ILE A 455 -15.64 -1.86 -31.24
CA ILE A 455 -16.73 -1.53 -30.30
C ILE A 455 -17.01 -0.04 -30.37
N VAL A 456 -18.24 0.34 -30.73
CA VAL A 456 -18.63 1.75 -30.86
C VAL A 456 -19.48 2.21 -29.68
N PHE A 457 -18.98 3.20 -28.94
CA PHE A 457 -19.70 3.87 -27.86
C PHE A 457 -20.30 5.18 -28.34
N LYS A 458 -21.62 5.22 -28.50
CA LYS A 458 -22.35 6.43 -28.90
C LYS A 458 -22.56 7.34 -27.69
N VAL A 459 -21.73 8.37 -27.57
CA VAL A 459 -21.76 9.34 -26.49
C VAL A 459 -22.83 10.41 -26.77
N PRO A 460 -23.82 10.61 -25.88
CA PRO A 460 -24.80 11.69 -26.03
C PRO A 460 -24.17 13.07 -25.72
N PRO A 461 -24.89 14.17 -25.99
CA PRO A 461 -24.50 15.49 -25.50
C PRO A 461 -24.36 15.50 -23.98
N LEU A 462 -23.26 16.04 -23.45
CA LEU A 462 -22.97 16.09 -22.01
C LEU A 462 -22.43 17.46 -21.58
N ARG A 463 -22.55 17.77 -20.29
CA ARG A 463 -21.91 18.96 -19.72
C ARG A 463 -20.39 18.78 -19.69
N HIS A 464 -19.93 17.60 -19.29
CA HIS A 464 -18.51 17.28 -19.23
C HIS A 464 -18.29 15.81 -19.58
N PHE A 465 -17.41 15.55 -20.55
CA PHE A 465 -16.89 14.21 -20.84
C PHE A 465 -15.38 14.19 -20.59
N GLN A 466 -14.90 13.20 -19.84
CA GLN A 466 -13.49 13.00 -19.54
C GLN A 466 -13.07 11.58 -19.93
N LEU A 467 -12.02 11.45 -20.76
CA LEU A 467 -11.41 10.16 -21.12
C LEU A 467 -9.90 10.20 -20.88
N ILE A 468 -9.41 9.36 -19.98
CA ILE A 468 -7.98 9.21 -19.69
C ILE A 468 -7.55 7.81 -20.13
N GLU A 469 -6.57 7.71 -21.01
CA GLU A 469 -5.93 6.43 -21.34
C GLU A 469 -4.72 6.15 -20.43
N ILE A 470 -4.66 4.96 -19.84
CA ILE A 470 -3.52 4.45 -19.08
C ILE A 470 -2.80 3.44 -19.96
N SER A 471 -1.78 3.88 -20.68
CA SER A 471 -0.88 2.96 -21.38
C SER A 471 0.32 2.67 -20.46
N PRO A 472 0.52 1.45 -19.92
CA PRO A 472 1.78 1.10 -19.29
C PRO A 472 2.87 1.30 -20.34
N ARG A 473 3.76 2.28 -20.15
CA ARG A 473 4.94 2.44 -21.01
C ARG A 473 5.73 1.16 -20.87
N SER A 474 5.61 0.28 -21.87
CA SER A 474 6.52 -0.83 -22.03
C SER A 474 7.93 -0.26 -21.97
N VAL A 475 8.78 -0.87 -21.15
CA VAL A 475 10.20 -0.61 -21.15
C VAL A 475 10.70 -1.02 -22.54
N ILE A 476 10.64 -0.10 -23.50
CA ILE A 476 11.18 -0.31 -24.83
C ILE A 476 12.67 -0.44 -24.63
N ALA A 477 13.11 -1.68 -24.82
CA ALA A 477 14.47 -2.12 -24.85
C ALA A 477 15.35 -1.10 -25.57
N LYS A 478 16.42 -0.69 -24.90
CA LYS A 478 17.62 -0.13 -25.51
C LYS A 478 18.18 -1.13 -26.53
N HIS A 479 17.66 -1.18 -27.74
CA HIS A 479 18.33 -1.81 -28.88
C HIS A 479 18.11 -0.99 -30.15
N SER A 480 18.64 0.24 -30.13
CA SER A 480 19.07 0.93 -31.34
C SER A 480 20.58 0.69 -31.48
N GLY A 481 20.97 -0.23 -32.36
CA GLY A 481 22.38 -0.53 -32.61
C GLY A 481 22.62 -1.61 -33.66
N MET A 482 22.70 -1.18 -34.92
CA MET A 482 23.53 -1.74 -36.00
C MET A 482 23.14 -3.07 -36.68
N SER A 483 22.46 -2.90 -37.82
CA SER A 483 22.78 -3.43 -39.17
C SER A 483 23.72 -4.65 -39.36
N SER A 484 23.17 -5.61 -40.11
CA SER A 484 23.76 -6.38 -41.23
C SER A 484 24.93 -7.34 -40.97
N SER A 485 24.66 -8.65 -41.04
CA SER A 485 25.22 -9.59 -42.04
C SER A 485 24.85 -11.04 -41.70
N SER A 486 24.11 -11.72 -42.57
CA SER A 486 24.17 -13.19 -42.74
C SER A 486 25.57 -13.57 -43.30
N PRO A 487 26.10 -14.83 -43.22
CA PRO A 487 25.35 -16.09 -43.43
C PRO A 487 25.90 -17.43 -42.83
N ILE A 488 25.15 -18.53 -43.03
CA ILE A 488 25.53 -19.95 -43.33
C ILE A 488 26.17 -20.91 -42.28
N ASP A 489 25.45 -22.02 -42.08
CA ASP A 489 25.75 -23.48 -41.95
C ASP A 489 26.95 -24.13 -41.22
N THR A 490 26.57 -25.25 -40.59
CA THR A 490 27.24 -26.57 -40.48
C THR A 490 28.35 -26.86 -39.47
N ALA A 491 28.02 -27.80 -38.57
CA ALA A 491 28.79 -28.90 -37.99
C ALA A 491 30.34 -28.89 -38.08
N SER A 492 31.01 -28.98 -36.93
CA SER A 492 31.70 -30.20 -36.44
C SER A 492 32.86 -29.91 -35.47
N THR A 493 32.97 -30.80 -34.47
CA THR A 493 34.18 -31.19 -33.71
C THR A 493 34.84 -30.22 -32.71
N SER A 494 35.15 -30.80 -31.54
CA SER A 494 35.67 -30.25 -30.28
C SER A 494 37.17 -29.90 -30.33
N PRO A 495 37.92 -29.69 -29.21
CA PRO A 495 37.58 -29.35 -27.82
C PRO A 495 38.43 -28.20 -27.24
N HIS A 496 37.97 -27.57 -26.16
CA HIS A 496 38.72 -27.16 -24.94
C HIS A 496 38.11 -25.89 -24.30
N ALA A 497 37.43 -26.06 -23.16
CA ALA A 497 37.63 -25.22 -21.97
C ALA A 497 36.83 -25.77 -20.77
N LYS A 498 37.58 -26.41 -19.86
CA LYS A 498 37.44 -26.43 -18.39
C LYS A 498 36.03 -26.27 -17.77
N ILE A 499 35.45 -27.41 -17.42
CA ILE A 499 34.63 -27.58 -16.21
C ILE A 499 35.35 -28.64 -15.37
N ASN A 500 35.80 -28.25 -14.18
CA ASN A 500 36.20 -29.08 -13.05
C ASN A 500 35.76 -28.28 -11.82
N ASN A 501 35.18 -28.82 -10.74
CA ASN A 501 34.65 -30.14 -10.45
C ASN A 501 33.74 -29.91 -9.24
N LEU A 502 32.49 -30.38 -9.32
CA LEU A 502 31.82 -30.95 -8.17
C LEU A 502 32.59 -32.22 -7.77
N TYR A 503 32.85 -32.38 -6.47
CA TYR A 503 32.66 -33.62 -5.71
C TYR A 503 33.08 -33.33 -4.27
N PHE A 504 32.20 -33.62 -3.31
CA PHE A 504 32.42 -34.71 -2.37
C PHE A 504 31.09 -35.08 -1.72
N ASP A 505 30.71 -36.33 -1.93
CA ASP A 505 29.90 -37.10 -0.99
C ASP A 505 30.72 -38.35 -0.64
N ALA A 506 30.76 -38.72 0.63
CA ALA A 506 31.31 -39.97 1.16
C ALA A 506 30.82 -40.19 2.60
N ASP A 507 29.65 -40.79 2.70
CA ASP A 507 29.21 -41.85 3.63
C ASP A 507 30.03 -42.15 4.91
N ALA A 508 29.35 -42.08 6.07
CA ALA A 508 28.85 -43.23 6.84
C ALA A 508 28.85 -43.04 8.38
N THR A 509 27.64 -42.96 8.97
CA THR A 509 27.18 -43.49 10.30
C THR A 509 28.01 -43.17 11.55
N ARG A 510 27.47 -42.67 12.68
CA ARG A 510 26.29 -43.13 13.44
C ARG A 510 26.09 -42.16 14.63
N GLU A 511 24.82 -41.93 14.98
CA GLU A 511 24.33 -41.37 16.26
C GLU A 511 24.76 -39.95 16.66
N MET A 512 23.92 -38.95 16.38
CA MET A 512 23.49 -37.91 17.34
C MET A 512 22.39 -37.02 16.74
N CYS A 513 21.45 -36.62 17.59
CA CYS A 513 20.15 -36.04 17.26
C CYS A 513 20.24 -34.72 16.48
N TYR A 514 19.64 -34.67 15.28
CA TYR A 514 19.34 -33.42 14.58
C TYR A 514 18.15 -32.71 15.25
N ALA A 515 18.41 -31.54 15.85
CA ALA A 515 17.38 -30.56 16.15
C ALA A 515 17.02 -29.83 14.85
N VAL A 516 15.78 -30.01 14.39
CA VAL A 516 15.23 -29.36 13.20
C VAL A 516 14.92 -27.90 13.51
N SER A 517 15.40 -26.98 12.68
CA SER A 517 15.10 -25.54 12.76
C SER A 517 13.58 -25.28 12.65
N PRO A 518 12.98 -24.46 13.53
CA PRO A 518 11.54 -24.12 13.49
C PRO A 518 11.06 -23.37 12.23
N SER A 519 11.95 -23.03 11.31
CA SER A 519 11.66 -22.28 10.09
C SER A 519 11.06 -23.13 8.95
N GLU A 520 11.28 -24.45 8.92
CA GLU A 520 10.59 -25.35 7.96
C GLU A 520 9.24 -25.89 8.48
N PHE A 521 8.99 -25.89 9.79
CA PHE A 521 7.74 -26.40 10.36
C PHE A 521 6.55 -25.44 10.16
N ARG A 522 6.80 -24.13 10.07
CA ARG A 522 5.73 -23.13 9.87
C ARG A 522 5.32 -22.94 8.42
N ARG A 523 6.17 -23.27 7.44
CA ARG A 523 5.78 -23.27 6.02
C ARG A 523 4.86 -24.43 5.64
N ASN A 524 4.79 -25.50 6.46
CA ASN A 524 3.98 -26.69 6.20
C ASN A 524 2.72 -26.85 7.08
N SER A 525 2.35 -25.85 7.91
CA SER A 525 1.19 -25.97 8.82
C SER A 525 0.02 -25.00 8.54
N LEU A 526 0.03 -24.25 7.44
CA LEU A 526 -1.11 -23.40 7.03
C LEU A 526 -1.62 -23.64 5.59
N ALA A 527 -1.11 -24.66 4.89
CA ALA A 527 -1.69 -25.13 3.64
C ALA A 527 -2.50 -26.41 3.91
N GLY A 528 -3.75 -26.26 4.34
CA GLY A 528 -4.62 -27.39 4.62
C GLY A 528 -6.06 -27.00 4.88
N LEU A 529 -6.74 -26.44 3.87
CA LEU A 529 -8.21 -26.33 3.89
C LEU A 529 -8.87 -26.99 2.67
N THR A 530 -8.13 -27.76 1.86
CA THR A 530 -8.72 -28.70 0.89
C THR A 530 -7.96 -30.03 0.87
N ASN A 531 -8.72 -31.13 0.84
CA ASN A 531 -8.23 -32.51 0.97
C ASN A 531 -7.38 -33.03 -0.20
N GLU A 532 -7.17 -32.26 -1.27
CA GLU A 532 -6.39 -32.71 -2.44
C GLU A 532 -4.89 -32.38 -2.37
N SER A 533 -4.47 -31.35 -1.64
CA SER A 533 -3.05 -30.99 -1.48
C SER A 533 -2.31 -31.89 -0.47
N ALA A 534 -3.00 -32.42 0.55
CA ALA A 534 -2.40 -33.36 1.52
C ALA A 534 -2.07 -34.74 0.91
N ARG A 535 -2.75 -35.13 -0.18
CA ARG A 535 -2.54 -36.42 -0.87
C ARG A 535 -1.42 -36.39 -1.92
N ARG A 536 -1.00 -35.21 -2.39
CA ARG A 536 0.02 -35.10 -3.46
C ARG A 536 1.46 -34.94 -2.96
N GLN A 537 1.69 -34.70 -1.67
CA GLN A 537 3.04 -34.55 -1.11
C GLN A 537 3.47 -35.69 -0.16
N SER A 538 2.70 -36.78 -0.09
CA SER A 538 3.06 -37.99 0.67
C SER A 538 3.74 -39.08 -0.17
N ALA A 539 4.15 -38.78 -1.41
CA ALA A 539 4.95 -39.70 -2.23
C ALA A 539 6.44 -39.29 -2.20
N ILE A 540 7.21 -39.98 -1.37
CA ILE A 540 8.68 -39.98 -1.43
C ILE A 540 9.07 -40.66 -2.74
N ILE A 541 9.61 -39.90 -3.70
CA ILE A 541 10.17 -40.47 -4.95
C ILE A 541 11.69 -40.48 -4.82
N PHE A 542 12.26 -41.68 -4.70
CA PHE A 542 13.70 -41.91 -4.77
C PHE A 542 14.21 -41.72 -6.21
N PRO A 543 15.40 -41.13 -6.41
CA PRO A 543 16.00 -41.04 -7.74
C PRO A 543 16.61 -42.41 -8.06
N ASN A 544 16.00 -43.16 -8.98
CA ASN A 544 16.68 -44.28 -9.61
C ASN A 544 16.15 -44.54 -11.01
N GLY A 545 17.10 -44.51 -11.96
CA GLY A 545 17.26 -45.56 -12.95
C GLY A 545 16.20 -45.69 -14.04
N SER A 546 16.66 -45.44 -15.27
CA SER A 546 16.06 -45.86 -16.54
C SER A 546 15.08 -47.04 -16.47
N ARG A 547 13.86 -46.82 -16.98
CA ARG A 547 13.13 -47.84 -17.75
C ARG A 547 12.00 -47.22 -18.56
N THR A 548 11.94 -47.70 -19.80
CA THR A 548 11.05 -47.35 -20.91
C THR A 548 9.60 -47.85 -20.71
N ARG A 549 8.70 -47.27 -21.52
CA ARG A 549 7.28 -47.62 -21.79
C ARG A 549 6.29 -47.09 -20.75
N ARG A 550 5.14 -46.52 -21.12
CA ARG A 550 4.27 -46.83 -22.27
C ARG A 550 3.40 -45.61 -22.62
N ALA A 551 3.18 -45.45 -23.92
CA ALA A 551 2.34 -44.45 -24.54
C ALA A 551 0.85 -44.60 -24.19
N SER A 552 0.13 -43.48 -24.20
CA SER A 552 -1.17 -43.36 -24.86
C SER A 552 -1.53 -41.89 -25.11
N SER A 553 -1.47 -41.54 -26.41
CA SER A 553 -2.28 -40.57 -27.16
C SER A 553 -2.33 -39.10 -26.71
N ILE A 554 -1.33 -38.36 -27.17
CA ILE A 554 -1.51 -36.99 -27.67
C ILE A 554 -1.92 -37.13 -29.14
N SER A 555 -3.10 -36.63 -29.50
CA SER A 555 -3.45 -36.30 -30.89
C SER A 555 -3.51 -34.78 -31.00
N SER A 556 -2.42 -34.26 -31.56
CA SER A 556 -2.30 -32.93 -32.13
C SER A 556 -3.32 -32.73 -33.26
N SER A 557 -3.98 -31.58 -33.28
CA SER A 557 -4.33 -30.93 -34.53
C SER A 557 -3.57 -29.62 -34.58
N ASN A 558 -2.63 -29.56 -35.52
CA ASN A 558 -1.89 -28.37 -35.89
C ASN A 558 -2.88 -27.35 -36.44
N PHE A 559 -2.87 -26.15 -35.89
CA PHE A 559 -3.20 -24.93 -36.63
C PHE A 559 -2.04 -23.99 -36.44
N ASP A 560 -1.23 -23.86 -37.50
CA ASP A 560 -0.26 -22.79 -37.64
C ASP A 560 -1.00 -21.44 -37.54
N PRO A 561 -0.52 -20.45 -36.76
CA PRO A 561 -0.98 -19.10 -36.94
C PRO A 561 -0.40 -18.59 -38.26
N VAL A 562 -1.28 -18.37 -39.23
CA VAL A 562 -0.97 -17.58 -40.42
C VAL A 562 -0.50 -16.21 -39.94
N VAL A 563 0.77 -15.89 -40.20
CA VAL A 563 1.32 -14.53 -40.09
C VAL A 563 0.47 -13.63 -40.99
N PRO A 564 -0.21 -12.59 -40.48
CA PRO A 564 -0.83 -11.61 -41.35
C PRO A 564 0.31 -10.86 -42.05
N THR A 565 0.27 -10.91 -43.37
CA THR A 565 1.07 -10.04 -44.22
C THR A 565 0.68 -8.61 -43.94
N THR A 566 1.69 -7.77 -43.76
CA THR A 566 1.61 -6.32 -43.66
C THR A 566 0.77 -5.75 -44.81
N ASN A 567 -0.47 -5.37 -44.52
CA ASN A 567 -1.17 -4.35 -45.28
C ASN A 567 -0.91 -3.02 -44.57
N ASP A 568 -0.17 -2.14 -45.24
CA ASP A 568 -0.02 -0.75 -44.87
C ASP A 568 -1.38 -0.03 -45.02
N ASN A 569 -2.22 -0.12 -44.00
CA ASN A 569 -3.26 0.85 -43.70
C ASN A 569 -2.90 1.52 -42.36
N PRO A 570 -2.76 2.86 -42.29
CA PRO A 570 -2.36 3.56 -41.07
C PRO A 570 -3.44 3.61 -39.97
N PHE A 571 -4.46 2.75 -40.03
CA PHE A 571 -5.60 2.70 -39.10
C PHE A 571 -5.84 1.30 -38.48
N ASP A 572 -4.95 0.33 -38.69
CA ASP A 572 -5.00 -0.95 -37.97
C ASP A 572 -4.35 -0.78 -36.58
N GLY A 573 -5.18 -0.59 -35.55
CA GLY A 573 -4.68 -0.50 -34.17
C GLY A 573 -5.75 -0.44 -33.08
N ASP A 574 -6.87 0.24 -33.30
CA ASP A 574 -7.77 0.58 -32.19
C ASP A 574 -8.92 -0.45 -32.08
N ASN A 575 -9.33 -0.86 -30.87
CA ASN A 575 -10.44 -1.85 -30.71
C ASN A 575 -11.75 -1.20 -30.21
N VAL A 576 -11.69 0.09 -29.88
CA VAL A 576 -12.76 0.86 -29.23
C VAL A 576 -12.81 2.26 -29.81
N VAL A 577 -14.01 2.74 -30.13
CA VAL A 577 -14.25 4.10 -30.64
C VAL A 577 -15.38 4.77 -29.87
N PHE A 578 -15.14 5.98 -29.37
CA PHE A 578 -16.14 6.87 -28.78
C PHE A 578 -16.67 7.82 -29.84
N GLU A 579 -17.93 7.63 -30.22
CA GLU A 579 -18.61 8.42 -31.23
C GLU A 579 -19.55 9.46 -30.59
N PHE A 580 -19.32 10.74 -30.84
CA PHE A 580 -20.18 11.79 -30.30
C PHE A 580 -21.41 12.01 -31.18
N SER A 581 -22.60 11.96 -30.56
CA SER A 581 -23.88 12.12 -31.27
C SER A 581 -24.40 13.56 -31.20
N LYS A 582 -24.79 14.12 -32.35
CA LYS A 582 -25.44 15.45 -32.53
C LYS A 582 -24.58 16.67 -32.16
N SER A 583 -24.10 16.76 -30.93
CA SER A 583 -23.29 17.89 -30.42
C SER A 583 -22.16 17.43 -29.51
N SER A 584 -21.04 18.16 -29.53
CA SER A 584 -19.91 17.92 -28.63
C SER A 584 -20.28 18.22 -27.17
N PRO A 585 -19.61 17.58 -26.18
CA PRO A 585 -19.75 17.98 -24.79
C PRO A 585 -19.29 19.43 -24.57
N VAL A 586 -19.85 20.10 -23.56
CA VAL A 586 -19.48 21.51 -23.25
C VAL A 586 -18.03 21.60 -22.79
N VAL A 587 -17.58 20.64 -21.99
CA VAL A 587 -16.17 20.45 -21.61
C VAL A 587 -15.73 19.06 -22.01
N PHE A 588 -14.63 18.97 -22.76
CA PHE A 588 -13.98 17.73 -23.15
C PHE A 588 -12.61 17.66 -22.50
N THR A 589 -12.40 16.74 -21.56
CA THR A 589 -11.11 16.53 -20.90
C THR A 589 -10.47 15.24 -21.37
N THR A 590 -9.19 15.25 -21.72
CA THR A 590 -8.47 14.03 -22.11
C THR A 590 -6.97 14.12 -21.82
N ASN A 591 -6.21 13.05 -22.01
CA ASN A 591 -4.75 13.06 -21.98
C ASN A 591 -4.17 12.90 -23.40
N LEU A 592 -2.85 13.08 -23.53
CA LEU A 592 -2.20 12.95 -24.85
C LEU A 592 -2.25 11.54 -25.40
N ASP A 593 -2.26 10.52 -24.55
CA ASP A 593 -2.22 9.13 -25.01
C ASP A 593 -3.56 8.75 -25.66
N ALA A 594 -4.70 9.09 -25.04
CA ALA A 594 -6.03 8.92 -25.66
C ALA A 594 -6.18 9.66 -27.02
N LEU A 595 -5.53 10.82 -27.17
CA LEU A 595 -5.50 11.56 -28.44
C LEU A 595 -4.60 10.90 -29.50
N LYS A 596 -3.54 10.19 -29.09
CA LYS A 596 -2.65 9.45 -30.01
C LYS A 596 -3.30 8.15 -30.49
N SER A 597 -4.04 7.48 -29.62
CA SER A 597 -4.76 6.23 -29.88
C SER A 597 -6.09 6.43 -30.61
N SER A 598 -6.34 7.63 -31.14
CA SER A 598 -7.49 7.98 -32.01
C SER A 598 -8.86 7.48 -31.55
N LEU A 599 -9.08 7.38 -30.24
CA LEU A 599 -10.29 6.79 -29.64
C LEU A 599 -11.58 7.56 -29.95
N PHE A 600 -11.53 8.67 -30.70
CA PHE A 600 -12.65 9.59 -30.89
C PHE A 600 -13.11 9.65 -32.34
N SER A 601 -14.41 9.47 -32.55
CA SER A 601 -15.09 9.72 -33.83
C SER A 601 -15.98 10.97 -33.75
N TRP A 602 -15.75 11.89 -34.67
CA TRP A 602 -16.46 13.18 -34.78
C TRP A 602 -17.38 13.25 -36.01
N LYS A 603 -17.57 12.13 -36.72
CA LYS A 603 -18.25 12.08 -38.04
C LYS A 603 -19.70 12.57 -38.00
N ASN A 604 -20.39 12.36 -36.89
CA ASN A 604 -21.84 12.55 -36.74
C ASN A 604 -22.23 13.82 -35.96
N LEU A 605 -21.33 14.80 -35.87
CA LEU A 605 -21.62 16.10 -35.25
C LEU A 605 -22.30 17.07 -36.21
N GLU A 606 -23.30 17.80 -35.71
CA GLU A 606 -23.96 18.88 -36.44
C GLU A 606 -23.09 20.15 -36.52
N SER A 607 -22.23 20.35 -35.51
CA SER A 607 -21.27 21.46 -35.46
C SER A 607 -19.85 20.93 -35.29
N ASN A 608 -18.94 21.34 -36.17
CA ASN A 608 -17.52 21.00 -36.10
C ASN A 608 -16.76 21.85 -35.07
N ARG A 609 -17.30 21.96 -33.84
CA ARG A 609 -16.72 22.80 -32.78
C ARG A 609 -16.61 22.02 -31.48
N ILE A 610 -15.51 22.24 -30.76
CA ILE A 610 -15.31 21.81 -29.38
C ILE A 610 -15.31 23.09 -28.52
N PRO A 611 -16.35 23.35 -27.72
CA PRO A 611 -16.47 24.58 -26.94
C PRO A 611 -15.32 24.76 -25.94
N PHE A 612 -14.88 23.68 -25.30
CA PHE A 612 -13.75 23.71 -24.39
C PHE A 612 -13.01 22.37 -24.33
N LEU A 613 -11.75 22.35 -24.79
CA LEU A 613 -10.83 21.22 -24.68
C LEU A 613 -9.87 21.41 -23.49
N ARG A 614 -9.79 20.42 -22.62
CA ARG A 614 -8.82 20.30 -21.52
C ARG A 614 -7.90 19.12 -21.76
N VAL A 615 -6.59 19.33 -21.67
CA VAL A 615 -5.60 18.24 -21.77
C VAL A 615 -4.84 18.10 -20.47
N LEU A 616 -4.99 16.92 -19.84
CA LEU A 616 -4.37 16.56 -18.57
C LEU A 616 -2.93 16.10 -18.77
N VAL A 617 -2.04 16.60 -17.93
CA VAL A 617 -0.66 16.12 -17.79
C VAL A 617 -0.62 15.21 -16.57
N GLN A 618 -0.77 13.90 -16.79
CA GLN A 618 -0.69 12.87 -15.77
C GLN A 618 0.47 11.92 -16.12
N ASP A 619 1.60 12.03 -15.42
CA ASP A 619 2.73 11.09 -15.52
C ASP A 619 3.13 10.71 -14.09
N GLN A 620 2.45 9.69 -13.54
CA GLN A 620 2.57 9.28 -12.13
C GLN A 620 4.01 8.91 -11.76
N ASP A 621 4.77 8.30 -12.66
CA ASP A 621 6.18 7.95 -12.43
C ASP A 621 7.08 9.17 -12.25
N VAL A 622 6.73 10.27 -12.90
CA VAL A 622 7.45 11.55 -12.82
C VAL A 622 7.04 12.31 -11.57
N LEU A 623 5.75 12.29 -11.22
CA LEU A 623 5.23 12.87 -9.97
C LEU A 623 5.83 12.18 -8.74
N ASN A 624 6.04 10.86 -8.78
CA ASN A 624 6.65 10.08 -7.71
C ASN A 624 8.17 10.36 -7.50
N GLN A 625 8.86 10.95 -8.47
CA GLN A 625 10.29 11.29 -8.37
C GLN A 625 10.55 12.68 -7.78
N ILE A 626 9.50 13.44 -7.48
CA ILE A 626 9.59 14.82 -7.04
C ILE A 626 9.70 14.89 -5.51
N SER A 627 10.78 15.47 -5.00
CA SER A 627 11.00 15.69 -3.56
C SER A 627 10.94 17.16 -3.12
N ASP A 628 11.06 18.12 -4.05
CA ASP A 628 11.01 19.56 -3.78
C ASP A 628 10.29 20.34 -4.88
N LEU A 629 9.45 21.33 -4.49
CA LEU A 629 8.63 22.18 -5.36
C LEU A 629 9.47 22.94 -6.41
N ASN A 630 10.68 23.37 -6.06
CA ASN A 630 11.53 24.16 -6.97
C ASN A 630 12.14 23.29 -8.08
N SER A 631 12.22 21.97 -7.88
CA SER A 631 12.77 21.03 -8.86
C SER A 631 11.74 20.58 -9.91
N ILE A 632 10.46 20.94 -9.71
CA ILE A 632 9.31 20.49 -10.52
C ILE A 632 9.27 21.18 -11.89
N ILE A 633 9.57 22.48 -11.95
CA ILE A 633 9.36 23.28 -13.16
C ILE A 633 10.12 22.72 -14.38
N PRO A 634 11.42 22.38 -14.29
CA PRO A 634 12.15 21.79 -15.41
C PRO A 634 11.62 20.44 -15.89
N ILE A 635 10.89 19.72 -15.03
CA ILE A 635 10.32 18.40 -15.30
C ILE A 635 8.95 18.52 -15.98
N LEU A 636 8.07 19.39 -15.46
CA LEU A 636 6.73 19.59 -15.99
C LEU A 636 6.68 20.44 -17.26
N ALA A 637 7.53 21.46 -17.38
CA ALA A 637 7.50 22.36 -18.52
C ALA A 637 7.69 21.66 -19.88
N PRO A 638 8.61 20.69 -20.06
CA PRO A 638 8.69 19.89 -21.28
C PRO A 638 7.40 19.16 -21.64
N ARG A 639 6.64 18.67 -20.66
CA ARG A 639 5.36 17.98 -20.88
C ARG A 639 4.24 18.93 -21.27
N ILE A 640 4.17 20.08 -20.61
CA ILE A 640 3.25 21.16 -21.01
C ILE A 640 3.55 21.58 -22.46
N ILE A 641 4.83 21.71 -22.82
CA ILE A 641 5.26 22.03 -24.18
C ILE A 641 4.88 20.92 -25.18
N GLU A 642 5.03 19.64 -24.79
CA GLU A 642 4.60 18.49 -25.59
C GLU A 642 3.10 18.58 -25.91
N VAL A 643 2.28 18.91 -24.91
CA VAL A 643 0.84 19.15 -25.09
C VAL A 643 0.58 20.31 -26.05
N LEU A 644 1.24 21.46 -25.84
CA LEU A 644 1.04 22.65 -26.68
C LEU A 644 1.47 22.45 -28.15
N LYS A 645 2.43 21.56 -28.41
CA LYS A 645 2.95 21.26 -29.75
C LYS A 645 2.23 20.10 -30.44
N PHE A 646 1.29 19.44 -29.76
CA PHE A 646 0.62 18.27 -30.30
C PHE A 646 -0.15 18.63 -31.58
N PRO A 647 -0.11 17.80 -32.64
CA PRO A 647 -0.77 18.09 -33.91
C PRO A 647 -2.30 17.83 -33.83
N TYR A 648 -3.02 18.74 -33.16
CA TYR A 648 -4.47 18.64 -32.97
C TYR A 648 -5.25 18.69 -34.28
N ASP A 649 -4.76 19.39 -35.29
CA ASP A 649 -5.35 19.49 -36.63
C ASP A 649 -5.35 18.14 -37.37
N ILE A 650 -4.36 17.28 -37.08
CA ILE A 650 -4.28 15.92 -37.64
C ILE A 650 -5.21 14.98 -36.86
N ARG A 651 -5.22 15.06 -35.52
CA ARG A 651 -5.95 14.11 -34.66
C ARG A 651 -7.42 14.46 -34.44
N LEU A 652 -7.79 15.73 -34.62
CA LEU A 652 -9.17 16.23 -34.57
C LEU A 652 -9.49 16.90 -35.92
N PRO A 653 -9.50 16.14 -37.03
CA PRO A 653 -9.65 16.72 -38.36
C PRO A 653 -10.97 17.48 -38.46
N MET A 654 -10.93 18.65 -39.10
CA MET A 654 -12.09 19.51 -39.35
C MET A 654 -12.75 20.12 -38.10
N MET A 655 -12.23 19.91 -36.89
CA MET A 655 -12.77 20.47 -35.64
C MET A 655 -12.12 21.82 -35.30
N VAL A 656 -12.93 22.78 -34.85
CA VAL A 656 -12.47 24.06 -34.29
C VAL A 656 -12.59 24.04 -32.78
N ILE A 657 -11.49 24.34 -32.07
CA ILE A 657 -11.46 24.42 -30.60
C ILE A 657 -11.66 25.88 -30.19
N ASP A 658 -12.75 26.19 -29.50
CA ASP A 658 -13.07 27.57 -29.07
C ASP A 658 -12.24 28.00 -27.85
N LYS A 659 -11.98 27.07 -26.91
CA LYS A 659 -11.11 27.26 -25.75
C LYS A 659 -10.24 26.02 -25.51
N PHE A 660 -9.00 26.26 -25.11
CA PHE A 660 -8.01 25.24 -24.84
C PHE A 660 -7.32 25.47 -23.48
N GLN A 661 -7.21 24.43 -22.66
CA GLN A 661 -6.53 24.51 -21.37
C GLN A 661 -5.68 23.27 -21.11
N VAL A 662 -4.42 23.48 -20.75
CA VAL A 662 -3.56 22.41 -20.21
C VAL A 662 -3.78 22.36 -18.71
N VAL A 663 -4.12 21.20 -18.17
CA VAL A 663 -4.36 21.01 -16.74
C VAL A 663 -3.25 20.14 -16.17
N VAL A 664 -2.58 20.64 -15.15
CA VAL A 664 -1.52 19.95 -14.40
C VAL A 664 -2.05 19.73 -13.00
N ASP A 665 -2.26 18.46 -12.66
CA ASP A 665 -2.77 18.10 -11.35
C ASP A 665 -1.62 17.82 -10.38
N LEU A 666 -1.55 18.58 -9.28
CA LEU A 666 -0.51 18.49 -8.25
C LEU A 666 -1.09 18.12 -6.87
N THR A 667 -2.39 17.79 -6.79
CA THR A 667 -3.07 17.40 -5.55
C THR A 667 -2.41 16.20 -4.89
N ASP A 668 -2.08 15.17 -5.69
CA ASP A 668 -1.58 13.89 -5.18
C ASP A 668 -0.12 13.94 -4.67
N LEU A 669 0.59 15.07 -4.85
CA LEU A 669 1.97 15.24 -4.40
C LEU A 669 2.09 15.51 -2.88
N GLY A 670 0.97 15.77 -2.19
CA GLY A 670 0.95 15.98 -0.74
C GLY A 670 1.71 17.24 -0.26
N PHE A 671 2.02 18.16 -1.17
CA PHE A 671 2.64 19.44 -0.81
C PHE A 671 1.61 20.36 -0.15
N VAL A 672 1.86 20.75 1.10
CA VAL A 672 1.14 21.84 1.76
C VAL A 672 1.68 23.16 1.20
N VAL A 673 1.03 23.68 0.16
CA VAL A 673 1.44 24.90 -0.54
C VAL A 673 0.57 26.09 -0.13
N THR A 674 1.19 27.10 0.47
CA THR A 674 0.54 28.38 0.81
C THR A 674 0.16 29.17 -0.45
N SER A 675 -0.81 30.09 -0.36
CA SER A 675 -1.24 30.92 -1.49
C SER A 675 -0.09 31.72 -2.13
N GLU A 676 0.86 32.21 -1.33
CA GLU A 676 2.05 32.91 -1.83
C GLU A 676 2.97 31.99 -2.64
N GLN A 677 3.19 30.76 -2.17
CA GLN A 677 4.00 29.76 -2.88
C GLN A 677 3.34 29.34 -4.19
N ARG A 678 2.00 29.20 -4.23
CA ARG A 678 1.25 28.91 -5.47
C ARG A 678 1.47 30.01 -6.51
N LEU A 679 1.35 31.28 -6.09
CA LEU A 679 1.52 32.43 -6.99
C LEU A 679 2.97 32.55 -7.50
N LYS A 680 3.95 32.32 -6.62
CA LYS A 680 5.36 32.31 -7.00
C LYS A 680 5.64 31.20 -8.02
N PHE A 681 5.17 29.99 -7.74
CA PHE A 681 5.34 28.84 -8.64
C PHE A 681 4.69 29.07 -10.01
N SER A 682 3.47 29.61 -10.05
CA SER A 682 2.81 29.93 -11.33
C SER A 682 3.57 30.99 -12.14
N THR A 683 4.13 32.00 -11.47
CA THR A 683 4.92 33.06 -12.11
C THR A 683 6.22 32.51 -12.68
N GLU A 684 6.91 31.64 -11.94
CA GLU A 684 8.15 31.00 -12.39
C GLU A 684 7.91 30.03 -13.55
N MET A 685 6.83 29.23 -13.49
CA MET A 685 6.41 28.37 -14.59
C MET A 685 6.10 29.18 -15.85
N GLN A 686 5.38 30.29 -15.71
CA GLN A 686 5.07 31.18 -16.84
C GLN A 686 6.34 31.77 -17.45
N ALA A 687 7.26 32.30 -16.64
CA ALA A 687 8.52 32.85 -17.11
C ALA A 687 9.38 31.79 -17.84
N TYR A 688 9.38 30.55 -17.35
CA TYR A 688 10.10 29.45 -17.98
C TYR A 688 9.51 29.09 -19.36
N LEU A 689 8.19 29.01 -19.46
CA LEU A 689 7.50 28.74 -20.72
C LEU A 689 7.70 29.87 -21.73
N GLU A 690 7.66 31.13 -21.28
CA GLU A 690 7.96 32.30 -22.10
C GLU A 690 9.40 32.28 -22.62
N TYR A 691 10.38 31.91 -21.78
CA TYR A 691 11.77 31.69 -22.20
C TYR A 691 11.88 30.61 -23.29
N LYS A 692 11.04 29.57 -23.25
CA LYS A 692 10.95 28.52 -24.27
C LYS A 692 10.12 28.93 -25.50
N GLY A 693 9.57 30.14 -25.53
CA GLY A 693 8.83 30.70 -26.65
C GLY A 693 7.31 30.57 -26.58
N TYR A 694 6.75 30.12 -25.44
CA TYR A 694 5.30 29.94 -25.26
C TYR A 694 4.75 31.02 -24.33
N LYS A 695 4.05 32.00 -24.91
CA LYS A 695 3.38 33.07 -24.16
C LYS A 695 1.97 32.64 -23.76
N THR A 696 1.89 31.66 -22.85
CA THR A 696 0.62 31.12 -22.35
C THR A 696 0.43 31.49 -20.88
N PRO A 697 -0.72 32.09 -20.50
CA PRO A 697 -0.98 32.44 -19.11
C PRO A 697 -1.12 31.20 -18.22
N VAL A 698 -0.47 31.22 -17.06
CA VAL A 698 -0.53 30.16 -16.05
C VAL A 698 -1.46 30.60 -14.92
N LEU A 699 -2.46 29.78 -14.62
CA LEU A 699 -3.52 30.01 -13.65
C LEU A 699 -3.39 28.99 -12.52
N THR A 700 -3.76 29.41 -11.30
CA THR A 700 -3.88 28.54 -10.12
C THR A 700 -5.31 28.44 -9.60
N ASP A 701 -6.24 29.14 -10.26
CA ASP A 701 -7.63 29.28 -9.84
C ASP A 701 -8.54 28.78 -10.98
N GLN A 702 -9.39 27.80 -10.66
CA GLN A 702 -10.28 27.14 -11.61
C GLN A 702 -11.42 28.06 -12.10
N SER A 703 -11.73 29.14 -11.38
CA SER A 703 -12.82 30.06 -11.70
C SER A 703 -12.52 30.99 -12.89
N LYS A 704 -11.23 31.18 -13.23
CA LYS A 704 -10.80 32.07 -14.32
C LYS A 704 -10.79 31.35 -15.67
N THR A 705 -11.97 31.26 -16.31
CA THR A 705 -12.17 30.51 -17.58
C THR A 705 -12.36 31.38 -18.84
N SER A 706 -12.05 32.68 -18.77
CA SER A 706 -12.28 33.63 -19.88
C SER A 706 -11.23 33.60 -21.00
N LEU A 707 -10.11 32.89 -20.81
CA LEU A 707 -8.99 32.89 -21.74
C LEU A 707 -9.16 31.82 -22.83
N MET A 708 -8.73 32.12 -24.06
CA MET A 708 -8.76 31.16 -25.18
C MET A 708 -7.76 30.03 -25.03
N VAL A 709 -6.55 30.33 -24.53
CA VAL A 709 -5.50 29.35 -24.26
C VAL A 709 -4.92 29.63 -22.87
N SER A 710 -4.87 28.62 -22.01
CA SER A 710 -4.34 28.76 -20.64
C SER A 710 -3.70 27.47 -20.13
N ILE A 711 -2.91 27.59 -19.06
CA ILE A 711 -2.41 26.47 -18.26
C ILE A 711 -3.00 26.60 -16.87
N LEU A 712 -3.55 25.53 -16.31
CA LEU A 712 -4.12 25.49 -14.98
C LEU A 712 -3.30 24.53 -14.10
N LEU A 713 -2.85 25.02 -12.96
CA LEU A 713 -2.17 24.25 -11.93
C LEU A 713 -3.15 23.99 -10.78
N CYS A 714 -3.49 22.73 -10.53
CA CYS A 714 -4.37 22.33 -9.44
C CYS A 714 -3.53 21.96 -8.21
N PHE A 715 -3.86 22.53 -7.05
CA PHE A 715 -3.25 22.22 -5.75
C PHE A 715 -4.34 21.81 -4.78
N ASP A 716 -4.00 21.04 -3.75
CA ASP A 716 -4.95 20.70 -2.67
C ASP A 716 -5.56 21.97 -2.06
N GLU A 717 -6.89 22.04 -1.98
CA GLU A 717 -7.58 23.08 -1.24
C GLU A 717 -7.37 22.81 0.26
N ILE A 718 -6.59 23.68 0.91
CA ILE A 718 -6.56 23.74 2.36
C ILE A 718 -7.49 24.89 2.73
N ASP A 719 -8.71 24.54 3.12
CA ASP A 719 -9.62 25.47 3.79
C ASP A 719 -8.95 25.90 5.10
N TYR A 720 -8.28 27.04 5.09
CA TYR A 720 -8.09 27.82 6.30
C TYR A 720 -9.35 28.66 6.49
N ASP A 721 -10.43 28.03 6.94
CA ASP A 721 -11.41 28.73 7.77
C ASP A 721 -10.78 28.94 9.16
N VAL A 722 -9.84 29.88 9.21
CA VAL A 722 -9.57 30.63 10.43
C VAL A 722 -10.09 32.02 10.15
N GLU A 723 -11.41 32.19 10.28
CA GLU A 723 -11.92 33.52 10.59
C GLU A 723 -11.35 33.90 11.96
N GLU A 724 -10.42 34.85 11.89
CA GLU A 724 -10.12 35.75 12.97
C GLU A 724 -11.44 36.34 13.52
N SER A 725 -11.83 35.92 14.71
CA SER A 725 -12.60 36.78 15.60
C SER A 725 -12.10 36.61 17.03
N PHE A 726 -11.57 37.71 17.55
CA PHE A 726 -11.02 37.97 18.87
C PHE A 726 -11.81 37.39 20.06
#